data_AF-A0A6A5V0F9-F1
#
_entry.id   AF-A0A6A5V0F9-F1
#
_cell.length_a   1.000
_cell.length_b   1.000
_cell.length_c   1.000
_cell.angle_alpha   90.00
_cell.angle_beta   90.00
_cell.angle_gamma   90.00
#
_symmetry.space_group_name_H-M   'P 1'
#
loop_
_entity.id
_entity.type
_entity.pdbx_description
1 polymer ?
#
loop_
_entity_poly.entity_id
_entity_poly.type
_entity_poly.pdbx_seq_one_letter_code
_entity_poly.pdbx_strand_id
1 'polypeptide(L)'
;MIQPGLERISRLLQNVQFPWKAVHVAGTNGKGSICGLTSHLLTRRCIKNGRFTSPHLVNRWDCININSEPVSEREFRKVEDHFINLNQRENINASEFELLTATAFTLFNENKVDVGVIEVGMGGKLDATNILNNQVVSVIAKIARDHQGFLGDTLEEIASHKAGILRPNVPYLVNPMNDIWVHQVIEDYAREIGAGPRILVDTQELSSTLFKSAYFKAFAEGKLPYQLDNAVMAFLAYLQVLRSMDLSADWKQNVKILKGLKNKTVLQGRQHSVKVPVVFGSFRQVLVDGAHNEDAADTLRDYVKKKLEGRPPSKKYESVDSNGKWPITWVIAMTEGRDPRAFLRKLLKPGDNIITTSFNPVEGMPWVKPLDPKVLLSVAKELRPDITGLAIPKRGVYRALCAAKYLSPSAHIVLTGSLYLVGDFFREHQVAQEGLLNNAEFPSIRQIDMDEKERVEAALLEKVAERQSEDDNKQAISRPVRIGVKIRESEEAKQLRLEIERLEEEMKSFGFGEFTPQSTPSLPPAKVTFPESVESTVPIRPTNRTFDSRTSVAFPDRQIDGSEGNAPARNPLIRYHEVDRPKVEYPAEEHNVRSQDFRAFDPKSVTATNFAKSSLPERSSYKGEKRVRATKSSHTLSKSGHINDSEGRKKTKFVKKQRSSSAPAGGEYMFHYPESV
;
A
#
# COMPACT_ATOMS: atom_id res chain seq x y z
N MET A 1 -23.61 5.79 -6.42
CA MET A 1 -22.53 5.29 -7.29
C MET A 1 -21.57 6.46 -7.53
N ILE A 2 -20.26 6.28 -7.34
CA ILE A 2 -19.27 7.35 -7.59
C ILE A 2 -19.19 7.56 -9.11
N GLN A 3 -19.39 8.78 -9.58
CA GLN A 3 -19.27 9.14 -10.99
C GLN A 3 -17.89 9.78 -11.24
N PRO A 4 -16.97 9.16 -11.99
CA PRO A 4 -15.69 9.78 -12.33
C PRO A 4 -15.89 11.11 -13.07
N GLY A 5 -15.01 12.09 -12.84
CA GLY A 5 -15.08 13.41 -13.46
C GLY A 5 -14.31 14.47 -12.67
N LEU A 6 -13.90 15.55 -13.33
CA LEU A 6 -13.19 16.68 -12.69
C LEU A 6 -14.08 17.90 -12.46
N GLU A 7 -15.33 17.87 -12.93
CA GLU A 7 -16.24 19.00 -12.95
C GLU A 7 -16.63 19.42 -11.53
N ARG A 8 -16.89 18.46 -10.64
CA ARG A 8 -17.30 18.73 -9.26
C ARG A 8 -16.16 19.30 -8.43
N ILE A 9 -14.97 18.70 -8.50
CA ILE A 9 -13.80 19.27 -7.82
C ILE A 9 -13.43 20.65 -8.37
N SER A 10 -13.59 20.88 -9.68
CA SER A 10 -13.41 22.21 -10.28
C SER A 10 -14.39 23.24 -9.72
N ARG A 11 -15.66 22.85 -9.48
CA ARG A 11 -16.65 23.72 -8.82
C ARG A 11 -16.29 24.01 -7.36
N LEU A 12 -15.80 23.02 -6.61
CA LEU A 12 -15.35 23.23 -5.22
C LEU A 12 -14.16 24.19 -5.15
N LEU A 13 -13.21 24.07 -6.09
CA LEU A 13 -11.96 24.82 -6.08
C LEU A 13 -11.93 26.01 -7.06
N GLN A 14 -13.09 26.45 -7.56
CA GLN A 14 -13.20 27.46 -8.62
C GLN A 14 -12.41 28.75 -8.34
N ASN A 15 -12.31 29.14 -7.07
CA ASN A 15 -11.62 30.36 -6.62
C ASN A 15 -10.33 30.07 -5.84
N VAL A 16 -9.81 28.85 -5.91
CA VAL A 16 -8.62 28.41 -5.18
C VAL A 16 -7.45 28.33 -6.15
N GLN A 17 -6.41 29.12 -5.90
CA GLN A 17 -5.14 29.01 -6.61
C GLN A 17 -4.17 28.10 -5.86
N PHE A 18 -3.22 27.48 -6.57
CA PHE A 18 -2.21 26.61 -5.97
C PHE A 18 -0.81 27.24 -6.15
N PRO A 19 -0.40 28.16 -5.26
CA PRO A 19 0.87 28.89 -5.40
C PRO A 19 2.13 28.02 -5.13
N TRP A 20 1.93 26.79 -4.64
CA TRP A 20 2.97 25.81 -4.37
C TRP A 20 3.28 24.97 -5.62
N LYS A 21 4.37 24.21 -5.58
CA LYS A 21 4.77 23.25 -6.63
C LYS A 21 4.26 21.85 -6.30
N ALA A 22 3.87 21.05 -7.29
CA ALA A 22 3.31 19.71 -7.03
C ALA A 22 4.24 18.55 -7.46
N VAL A 23 4.44 17.58 -6.57
CA VAL A 23 4.88 16.22 -6.91
C VAL A 23 3.64 15.34 -6.93
N HIS A 24 3.27 14.82 -8.09
CA HIS A 24 2.01 14.07 -8.25
C HIS A 24 2.29 12.59 -8.50
N VAL A 25 1.75 11.71 -7.65
CA VAL A 25 2.13 10.30 -7.59
C VAL A 25 0.93 9.40 -7.83
N ALA A 26 0.89 8.73 -8.98
CA ALA A 26 -0.05 7.67 -9.29
C ALA A 26 0.62 6.28 -9.18
N GLY A 27 -0.18 5.23 -9.28
CA GLY A 27 0.27 3.83 -9.15
C GLY A 27 -0.76 2.94 -8.47
N THR A 28 -0.51 1.64 -8.46
CA THR A 28 -1.27 0.69 -7.64
C THR A 28 -0.61 0.59 -6.28
N ASN A 29 0.65 0.15 -6.24
CA ASN A 29 1.42 -0.05 -5.01
C ASN A 29 2.58 0.95 -4.91
N GLY A 30 2.98 1.30 -3.69
CA GLY A 30 4.15 2.14 -3.42
C GLY A 30 3.91 3.66 -3.37
N LYS A 31 2.76 4.16 -3.85
CA LYS A 31 2.39 5.59 -3.86
C LYS A 31 2.65 6.31 -2.52
N GLY A 32 1.94 5.94 -1.46
CA GLY A 32 2.14 6.52 -0.13
C GLY A 32 3.57 6.37 0.42
N SER A 33 4.33 5.34 0.02
CA SER A 33 5.74 5.20 0.42
C SER A 33 6.62 6.24 -0.27
N ILE A 34 6.42 6.45 -1.57
CA ILE A 34 7.11 7.48 -2.35
C ILE A 34 6.75 8.86 -1.79
N CYS A 35 5.45 9.16 -1.62
CA CYS A 35 4.99 10.44 -1.06
C CYS A 35 5.58 10.69 0.33
N GLY A 36 5.58 9.67 1.21
CA GLY A 36 6.20 9.74 2.52
C GLY A 36 7.69 10.04 2.45
N LEU A 37 8.45 9.29 1.66
CA LEU A 37 9.90 9.48 1.52
C LEU A 37 10.23 10.86 0.93
N THR A 38 9.52 11.32 -0.11
CA THR A 38 9.72 12.65 -0.71
C THR A 38 9.42 13.76 0.30
N SER A 39 8.30 13.69 1.03
CA SER A 39 7.98 14.65 2.09
C SER A 39 9.08 14.70 3.16
N HIS A 40 9.59 13.55 3.63
CA HIS A 40 10.67 13.51 4.61
C HIS A 40 11.97 14.13 4.08
N LEU A 41 12.32 13.91 2.81
CA LEU A 41 13.49 14.52 2.17
C LEU A 41 13.36 16.05 2.10
N LEU A 42 12.19 16.56 1.72
CA LEU A 42 11.89 17.99 1.67
C LEU A 42 11.94 18.62 3.07
N THR A 43 11.30 18.01 4.07
CA THR A 43 11.33 18.46 5.47
C THR A 43 12.76 18.55 5.99
N ARG A 44 13.60 17.55 5.71
CA ARG A 44 15.03 17.55 6.11
C ARG A 44 15.85 18.63 5.40
N ARG A 45 15.40 19.11 4.24
CA ARG A 45 16.01 20.23 3.52
C ARG A 45 15.44 21.59 3.96
N CYS A 46 14.55 21.59 4.96
CA CYS A 46 13.82 22.76 5.44
C CYS A 46 12.94 23.42 4.35
N ILE A 47 12.47 22.63 3.38
CA ILE A 47 11.48 23.07 2.39
C ILE A 47 10.11 22.79 2.97
N LYS A 48 9.27 23.83 3.11
CA LYS A 48 7.95 23.68 3.72
C LYS A 48 7.08 22.88 2.76
N ASN A 49 6.61 21.71 3.20
CA ASN A 49 5.86 20.83 2.30
C ASN A 49 4.55 20.35 2.93
N GLY A 50 3.54 20.22 2.07
CA GLY A 50 2.31 19.51 2.36
C GLY A 50 2.37 18.11 1.76
N ARG A 51 1.88 17.09 2.46
CA ARG A 51 1.71 15.74 1.92
C ARG A 51 0.23 15.36 2.02
N PHE A 52 -0.35 14.93 0.91
CA PHE A 52 -1.69 14.37 0.86
C PHE A 52 -1.61 12.91 0.41
N THR A 53 -2.04 11.99 1.28
CA THR A 53 -2.05 10.54 1.04
C THR A 53 -3.45 9.97 1.20
N SER A 54 -3.75 8.83 0.61
CA SER A 54 -5.06 8.18 0.83
C SER A 54 -5.00 6.65 0.75
N PRO A 55 -5.90 5.93 1.43
CA PRO A 55 -6.82 6.43 2.47
C PRO A 55 -6.06 6.92 3.72
N HIS A 56 -6.79 7.56 4.64
CA HIS A 56 -6.27 7.82 5.99
C HIS A 56 -5.98 6.51 6.72
N LEU A 57 -5.11 6.54 7.74
CA LEU A 57 -4.74 5.34 8.48
C LEU A 57 -5.48 5.24 9.81
N VAL A 58 -5.17 6.13 10.74
CA VAL A 58 -5.69 6.18 12.12
C VAL A 58 -6.82 7.18 12.24
N ASN A 59 -6.66 8.39 11.71
CA ASN A 59 -7.66 9.44 11.82
C ASN A 59 -7.87 10.13 10.48
N ARG A 60 -9.08 10.61 10.20
CA ARG A 60 -9.39 11.22 8.91
C ARG A 60 -8.42 12.35 8.49
N TRP A 61 -7.91 13.13 9.44
CA TRP A 61 -6.95 14.21 9.19
C TRP A 61 -5.50 13.77 9.02
N ASP A 62 -5.13 12.52 9.37
CA ASP A 62 -3.75 12.04 9.27
C ASP A 62 -3.25 11.83 7.85
N CYS A 63 -4.19 11.87 6.90
CA CYS A 63 -3.94 11.81 5.48
C CYS A 63 -3.36 13.11 4.92
N ILE A 64 -3.40 14.21 5.68
CA ILE A 64 -2.85 15.52 5.34
C ILE A 64 -1.77 15.87 6.37
N ASN A 65 -0.54 16.04 5.90
CA ASN A 65 0.59 16.43 6.75
C ASN A 65 1.20 17.74 6.28
N ILE A 66 1.70 18.53 7.23
CA ILE A 66 2.59 19.67 6.99
C ILE A 66 3.94 19.34 7.62
N ASN A 67 5.02 19.38 6.83
CA ASN A 67 6.37 19.03 7.28
C ASN A 67 6.46 17.66 7.97
N SER A 68 5.75 16.68 7.40
CA SER A 68 5.67 15.30 7.90
C SER A 68 4.88 15.09 9.21
N GLU A 69 4.23 16.14 9.74
CA GLU A 69 3.31 16.05 10.89
C GLU A 69 1.85 16.18 10.44
N PRO A 70 0.91 15.34 10.92
CA PRO A 70 -0.52 15.50 10.63
C PRO A 70 -1.04 16.89 10.99
N VAL A 71 -1.97 17.42 10.21
CA VAL A 71 -2.71 18.64 10.59
C VAL A 71 -3.55 18.39 11.84
N SER A 72 -3.87 19.44 12.60
CA SER A 72 -4.76 19.29 13.75
C SER A 72 -6.19 18.96 13.31
N GLU A 73 -6.91 18.18 14.11
CA GLU A 73 -8.33 17.90 13.86
C GLU A 73 -9.14 19.20 13.71
N ARG A 74 -8.88 20.20 14.56
CA ARG A 74 -9.58 21.49 14.52
C ARG A 74 -9.39 22.22 13.18
N GLU A 75 -8.16 22.29 12.68
CA GLU A 75 -7.89 22.93 11.38
C GLU A 75 -8.52 22.14 10.24
N PHE A 76 -8.40 20.82 10.28
CA PHE A 76 -9.02 19.93 9.31
C PHE A 76 -10.53 20.11 9.24
N ARG A 77 -11.24 19.97 10.36
CA ARG A 77 -12.71 20.09 10.43
C ARG A 77 -13.20 21.45 9.99
N LYS A 78 -12.51 22.52 10.40
CA LYS A 78 -12.85 23.89 9.97
C LYS A 78 -12.89 24.02 8.44
N VAL A 79 -11.88 23.48 7.76
CA VAL A 79 -11.79 23.56 6.28
C VAL A 79 -12.73 22.54 5.62
N GLU A 80 -12.83 21.34 6.17
CA GLU A 80 -13.76 20.31 5.67
C GLU A 80 -15.22 20.79 5.74
N ASP A 81 -15.65 21.35 6.87
CA ASP A 81 -16.99 21.90 7.07
C ASP A 81 -17.30 23.00 6.07
N HIS A 82 -16.31 23.82 5.70
CA HIS A 82 -16.48 24.82 4.65
C HIS A 82 -16.88 24.17 3.31
N PHE A 83 -16.17 23.12 2.88
CA PHE A 83 -16.47 22.42 1.63
C PHE A 83 -17.73 21.57 1.70
N ILE A 84 -18.06 20.98 2.85
CA ILE A 84 -19.34 20.28 3.06
C ILE A 84 -20.50 21.27 2.87
N ASN A 85 -20.43 22.43 3.53
CA ASN A 85 -21.46 23.47 3.42
C ASN A 85 -21.56 24.02 2.00
N LEU A 86 -20.42 24.25 1.33
CA LEU A 86 -20.40 24.70 -0.07
C LEU A 86 -21.03 23.65 -1.00
N ASN A 87 -20.67 22.38 -0.83
CA ASN A 87 -21.21 21.26 -1.62
C ASN A 87 -22.73 21.16 -1.50
N GLN A 88 -23.26 21.34 -0.28
CA GLN A 88 -24.70 21.35 -0.02
C GLN A 88 -25.38 22.60 -0.62
N ARG A 89 -24.85 23.79 -0.35
CA ARG A 89 -25.43 25.06 -0.81
C ARG A 89 -25.50 25.16 -2.34
N GLU A 90 -24.46 24.69 -3.02
CA GLU A 90 -24.34 24.78 -4.49
C GLU A 90 -24.80 23.51 -5.21
N ASN A 91 -25.33 22.51 -4.48
CA ASN A 91 -25.76 21.21 -4.99
C ASN A 91 -24.73 20.57 -5.95
N ILE A 92 -23.46 20.54 -5.52
CA ILE A 92 -22.35 20.03 -6.35
C ILE A 92 -22.37 18.50 -6.42
N ASN A 93 -22.89 17.84 -5.37
CA ASN A 93 -22.88 16.38 -5.21
C ASN A 93 -21.46 15.79 -5.28
N ALA A 94 -20.48 16.52 -4.73
CA ALA A 94 -19.12 16.06 -4.61
C ALA A 94 -19.02 14.82 -3.73
N SER A 95 -18.15 13.90 -4.14
CA SER A 95 -17.77 12.73 -3.37
C SER A 95 -16.90 13.10 -2.17
N GLU A 96 -16.84 12.20 -1.19
CA GLU A 96 -15.99 12.34 0.00
C GLU A 96 -14.51 12.57 -0.35
N PHE A 97 -14.01 11.95 -1.42
CA PHE A 97 -12.63 12.14 -1.86
C PHE A 97 -12.40 13.52 -2.51
N GLU A 98 -13.39 14.07 -3.22
CA GLU A 98 -13.32 15.43 -3.77
C GLU A 98 -13.33 16.48 -2.65
N LEU A 99 -14.19 16.30 -1.64
CA LEU A 99 -14.21 17.16 -0.44
C LEU A 99 -12.87 17.11 0.31
N LEU A 100 -12.31 15.90 0.48
CA LEU A 100 -11.02 15.71 1.13
C LEU A 100 -9.87 16.35 0.34
N THR A 101 -9.88 16.22 -0.98
CA THR A 101 -8.89 16.85 -1.87
C THR A 101 -8.95 18.37 -1.76
N ALA A 102 -10.16 18.95 -1.81
CA ALA A 102 -10.34 20.38 -1.66
C ALA A 102 -9.86 20.89 -0.29
N THR A 103 -10.11 20.10 0.76
CA THR A 103 -9.65 20.35 2.12
C THR A 103 -8.12 20.36 2.20
N ALA A 104 -7.46 19.33 1.64
CA ALA A 104 -6.01 19.21 1.62
C ALA A 104 -5.33 20.40 0.92
N PHE A 105 -5.80 20.75 -0.28
CA PHE A 105 -5.20 21.84 -1.06
C PHE A 105 -5.40 23.20 -0.40
N THR A 106 -6.55 23.41 0.24
CA THR A 106 -6.82 24.64 1.00
C THR A 106 -5.94 24.74 2.23
N LEU A 107 -5.75 23.64 2.98
CA LEU A 107 -4.82 23.61 4.12
C LEU A 107 -3.37 23.87 3.69
N PHE A 108 -2.95 23.40 2.52
CA PHE A 108 -1.63 23.71 1.96
C PHE A 108 -1.46 25.20 1.68
N ASN A 109 -2.50 25.86 1.17
CA ASN A 109 -2.50 27.31 0.96
C ASN A 109 -2.47 28.08 2.27
N GLU A 110 -3.33 27.74 3.24
CA GLU A 110 -3.37 28.38 4.56
C GLU A 110 -2.02 28.23 5.28
N ASN A 111 -1.38 27.07 5.13
CA ASN A 111 -0.05 26.81 5.67
C ASN A 111 1.09 27.35 4.80
N LYS A 112 0.82 27.97 3.64
CA LYS A 112 1.85 28.54 2.75
C LYS A 112 2.98 27.54 2.48
N VAL A 113 2.62 26.30 2.14
CA VAL A 113 3.64 25.30 1.77
C VAL A 113 4.33 25.74 0.48
N ASP A 114 5.59 25.36 0.29
CA ASP A 114 6.32 25.57 -0.96
C ASP A 114 6.01 24.45 -1.96
N VAL A 115 5.79 23.23 -1.44
CA VAL A 115 5.63 22.01 -2.24
C VAL A 115 4.52 21.12 -1.70
N GLY A 116 3.59 20.72 -2.55
CA GLY A 116 2.61 19.65 -2.28
C GLY A 116 3.07 18.31 -2.84
N VAL A 117 3.08 17.26 -2.02
CA VAL A 117 3.37 15.88 -2.41
C VAL A 117 2.06 15.09 -2.37
N ILE A 118 1.51 14.80 -3.54
CA ILE A 118 0.11 14.43 -3.71
C ILE A 118 0.02 13.00 -4.23
N GLU A 119 -0.62 12.13 -3.45
CA GLU A 119 -1.01 10.79 -3.88
C GLU A 119 -2.37 10.82 -4.57
N VAL A 120 -2.44 10.20 -5.74
CA VAL A 120 -3.70 9.92 -6.43
C VAL A 120 -4.54 8.93 -5.62
N GLY A 121 -5.83 9.19 -5.49
CA GLY A 121 -6.77 8.30 -4.82
C GLY A 121 -7.02 7.01 -5.61
N MET A 122 -7.64 7.15 -6.80
CA MET A 122 -7.96 6.03 -7.67
C MET A 122 -7.76 6.40 -9.15
N GLY A 123 -7.14 5.50 -9.91
CA GLY A 123 -6.86 5.75 -11.33
C GLY A 123 -5.79 6.82 -11.51
N GLY A 124 -6.18 7.98 -12.04
CA GLY A 124 -5.30 9.11 -12.36
C GLY A 124 -6.01 10.18 -13.20
N LYS A 125 -6.38 9.84 -14.44
CA LYS A 125 -6.99 10.75 -15.44
C LYS A 125 -8.17 11.57 -14.89
N LEU A 126 -9.08 10.90 -14.19
CA LEU A 126 -10.31 11.48 -13.63
C LEU A 126 -10.29 11.52 -12.09
N ASP A 127 -9.11 11.39 -11.49
CA ASP A 127 -8.96 11.52 -10.04
C ASP A 127 -9.05 12.99 -9.63
N ALA A 128 -9.67 13.28 -8.49
CA ALA A 128 -9.85 14.67 -8.02
C ALA A 128 -8.53 15.44 -7.89
N THR A 129 -7.43 14.75 -7.58
CA THR A 129 -6.09 15.35 -7.49
C THR A 129 -5.54 15.78 -8.85
N ASN A 130 -6.09 15.28 -9.95
CA ASN A 130 -5.69 15.64 -11.32
C ASN A 130 -6.24 16.99 -11.80
N ILE A 131 -6.86 17.77 -10.89
CA ILE A 131 -7.11 19.20 -11.11
C ILE A 131 -5.82 20.04 -11.10
N LEU A 132 -4.71 19.47 -10.62
CA LEU A 132 -3.41 20.12 -10.56
C LEU A 132 -2.86 20.44 -11.96
N ASN A 133 -2.28 21.64 -12.06
CA ASN A 133 -1.60 22.16 -13.25
C ASN A 133 -0.21 22.77 -12.93
N ASN A 134 0.21 22.71 -11.67
CA ASN A 134 1.46 23.25 -11.11
C ASN A 134 2.50 22.15 -10.80
N GLN A 135 2.44 21.04 -11.54
CA GLN A 135 3.28 19.87 -11.32
C GLN A 135 4.72 20.13 -11.78
N VAL A 136 5.69 19.80 -10.92
CA VAL A 136 7.13 19.82 -11.26
C VAL A 136 7.64 18.43 -11.64
N VAL A 137 6.94 17.38 -11.21
CA VAL A 137 7.21 16.00 -11.62
C VAL A 137 5.97 15.13 -11.40
N SER A 138 5.68 14.25 -12.37
CA SER A 138 4.68 13.18 -12.23
C SER A 138 5.39 11.84 -12.00
N VAL A 139 4.89 11.02 -11.08
CA VAL A 139 5.49 9.72 -10.72
C VAL A 139 4.45 8.63 -10.89
N ILE A 140 4.75 7.62 -11.71
CA ILE A 140 3.97 6.40 -11.84
C ILE A 140 4.69 5.29 -11.09
N ALA A 141 4.16 4.92 -9.92
CA ALA A 141 4.67 3.82 -9.10
C ALA A 141 4.36 2.44 -9.74
N LYS A 142 4.48 1.36 -8.96
CA LYS A 142 4.17 0.00 -9.46
C LYS A 142 2.70 -0.09 -9.86
N ILE A 143 2.45 -0.55 -11.09
CA ILE A 143 1.13 -0.90 -11.62
C ILE A 143 0.89 -2.39 -11.38
N ALA A 144 -0.28 -2.68 -10.85
CA ALA A 144 -0.79 -4.01 -10.60
C ALA A 144 -2.33 -3.96 -10.68
N ARG A 145 -2.97 -5.13 -10.78
CA ARG A 145 -4.43 -5.24 -10.79
C ARG A 145 -5.01 -4.78 -9.47
N ASP A 146 -5.87 -3.77 -9.54
CA ASP A 146 -6.60 -3.22 -8.41
C ASP A 146 -7.76 -2.36 -8.96
N HIS A 147 -8.88 -2.29 -8.23
CA HIS A 147 -10.05 -1.50 -8.62
C HIS A 147 -10.59 -1.80 -10.03
N GLN A 148 -10.59 -3.07 -10.44
CA GLN A 148 -10.96 -3.50 -11.80
C GLN A 148 -12.32 -2.99 -12.27
N GLY A 149 -13.32 -2.94 -11.37
CA GLY A 149 -14.66 -2.41 -11.69
C GLY A 149 -14.69 -0.93 -12.11
N PHE A 150 -13.61 -0.18 -11.93
CA PHE A 150 -13.47 1.23 -12.36
C PHE A 150 -12.36 1.47 -13.38
N LEU A 151 -11.30 0.65 -13.38
CA LEU A 151 -10.07 0.91 -14.13
C LEU A 151 -9.83 -0.06 -15.29
N GLY A 152 -10.67 -1.08 -15.45
CA GLY A 152 -10.49 -2.15 -16.42
C GLY A 152 -9.83 -3.41 -15.83
N ASP A 153 -9.80 -4.48 -16.62
CA ASP A 153 -9.34 -5.81 -16.22
C ASP A 153 -7.89 -6.09 -16.62
N THR A 154 -7.32 -5.23 -17.46
CA THR A 154 -5.95 -5.35 -17.99
C THR A 154 -4.99 -4.37 -17.33
N LEU A 155 -3.69 -4.67 -17.35
CA LEU A 155 -2.69 -3.76 -16.79
C LEU A 155 -2.55 -2.50 -17.64
N GLU A 156 -2.80 -2.62 -18.94
CA GLU A 156 -2.77 -1.58 -19.96
C GLU A 156 -3.89 -0.55 -19.74
N GLU A 157 -5.12 -0.98 -19.47
CA GLU A 157 -6.22 -0.08 -19.11
C GLU A 157 -5.91 0.67 -17.81
N ILE A 158 -5.44 -0.05 -16.79
CA ILE A 158 -5.04 0.54 -15.51
C ILE A 158 -3.88 1.54 -15.70
N ALA A 159 -2.91 1.22 -16.55
CA ALA A 159 -1.78 2.08 -16.88
C ALA A 159 -2.23 3.34 -17.62
N SER A 160 -3.16 3.22 -18.58
CA SER A 160 -3.73 4.35 -19.33
C SER A 160 -4.43 5.34 -18.39
N HIS A 161 -5.25 4.85 -17.46
CA HIS A 161 -5.87 5.69 -16.44
C HIS A 161 -4.82 6.41 -15.58
N LYS A 162 -3.74 5.73 -15.19
CA LYS A 162 -2.68 6.30 -14.34
C LYS A 162 -1.78 7.28 -15.10
N ALA A 163 -1.51 7.03 -16.37
CA ALA A 163 -0.76 7.92 -17.25
C ALA A 163 -1.46 9.29 -17.40
N GLY A 164 -2.77 9.36 -17.18
CA GLY A 164 -3.53 10.60 -17.20
C GLY A 164 -3.08 11.72 -16.24
N ILE A 165 -2.17 11.44 -15.28
CA ILE A 165 -1.56 12.49 -14.43
C ILE A 165 -0.33 13.16 -15.05
N LEU A 166 0.19 12.65 -16.18
CA LEU A 166 1.28 13.28 -16.90
C LEU A 166 0.82 14.63 -17.47
N ARG A 167 1.77 15.54 -17.67
CA ARG A 167 1.53 16.87 -18.22
C ARG A 167 2.53 17.23 -19.31
N PRO A 168 2.12 18.03 -20.31
CA PRO A 168 3.03 18.54 -21.32
C PRO A 168 4.22 19.26 -20.69
N ASN A 169 5.43 19.00 -21.18
CA ASN A 169 6.69 19.61 -20.72
C ASN A 169 7.02 19.42 -19.23
N VAL A 170 6.33 18.51 -18.54
CA VAL A 170 6.63 18.16 -17.14
C VAL A 170 7.40 16.83 -17.10
N PRO A 171 8.55 16.76 -16.41
CA PRO A 171 9.29 15.52 -16.23
C PRO A 171 8.45 14.43 -15.56
N TYR A 172 8.71 13.17 -15.91
CA TYR A 172 8.02 12.06 -15.27
C TYR A 172 8.93 10.88 -14.93
N LEU A 173 8.53 10.11 -13.92
CA LEU A 173 9.18 8.90 -13.42
C LEU A 173 8.22 7.73 -13.59
N VAL A 174 8.76 6.56 -13.97
CA VAL A 174 8.01 5.30 -14.01
C VAL A 174 8.80 4.25 -13.26
N ASN A 175 8.15 3.53 -12.35
CA ASN A 175 8.77 2.43 -11.62
C ASN A 175 9.34 1.40 -12.62
N PRO A 176 10.62 1.00 -12.49
CA PRO A 176 11.27 0.13 -13.48
C PRO A 176 10.81 -1.33 -13.40
N MET A 177 10.10 -1.71 -12.33
CA MET A 177 9.54 -3.05 -12.13
C MET A 177 8.14 -3.20 -12.73
N ASN A 178 7.72 -2.25 -13.57
CA ASN A 178 6.50 -2.39 -14.35
C ASN A 178 6.76 -3.27 -15.57
N ASP A 179 5.70 -3.94 -16.02
CA ASP A 179 5.79 -4.81 -17.19
C ASP A 179 6.04 -3.97 -18.45
N ILE A 180 6.66 -4.58 -19.46
CA ILE A 180 7.02 -3.87 -20.71
C ILE A 180 5.81 -3.19 -21.37
N TRP A 181 4.65 -3.85 -21.36
CA TRP A 181 3.40 -3.32 -21.91
C TRP A 181 2.87 -2.12 -21.11
N VAL A 182 3.08 -2.10 -19.79
CA VAL A 182 2.75 -0.93 -18.95
C VAL A 182 3.67 0.25 -19.30
N HIS A 183 4.96 -0.01 -19.50
CA HIS A 183 5.90 1.02 -19.96
C HIS A 183 5.49 1.60 -21.31
N GLN A 184 5.17 0.73 -22.28
CA GLN A 184 4.71 1.10 -23.61
C GLN A 184 3.51 2.06 -23.55
N VAL A 185 2.46 1.70 -22.81
CA VAL A 185 1.24 2.53 -22.68
C VAL A 185 1.55 3.91 -22.09
N ILE A 186 2.41 3.98 -21.07
CA ILE A 186 2.77 5.25 -20.43
C ILE A 186 3.61 6.11 -21.39
N GLU A 187 4.54 5.51 -22.12
CA GLU A 187 5.40 6.20 -23.08
C GLU A 187 4.62 6.70 -24.30
N ASP A 188 3.68 5.91 -24.81
CA ASP A 188 2.78 6.29 -25.91
C ASP A 188 1.96 7.52 -25.51
N TYR A 189 1.31 7.48 -24.35
CA TYR A 189 0.58 8.63 -23.83
C TYR A 189 1.50 9.84 -23.57
N ALA A 190 2.70 9.62 -23.03
CA ALA A 190 3.65 10.69 -22.80
C ALA A 190 4.06 11.39 -24.11
N ARG A 191 4.27 10.63 -25.20
CA ARG A 191 4.52 11.19 -26.53
C ARG A 191 3.33 11.96 -27.07
N GLU A 192 2.13 11.41 -26.95
CA GLU A 192 0.88 12.03 -27.41
C GLU A 192 0.69 13.43 -26.82
N ILE A 193 0.91 13.59 -25.51
CA ILE A 193 0.70 14.87 -24.83
C ILE A 193 1.97 15.75 -24.75
N GLY A 194 3.11 15.28 -25.27
CA GLY A 194 4.39 15.97 -25.14
C GLY A 194 4.90 16.08 -23.69
N ALA A 195 4.64 15.08 -22.85
CA ALA A 195 5.18 15.01 -21.49
C ALA A 195 6.67 14.62 -21.50
N GLY A 196 7.44 15.20 -20.59
CA GLY A 196 8.84 14.84 -20.42
C GLY A 196 9.76 16.00 -20.02
N PRO A 197 11.07 15.69 -19.91
CA PRO A 197 11.70 14.41 -20.23
C PRO A 197 11.35 13.27 -19.24
N ARG A 198 11.38 12.02 -19.71
CA ARG A 198 11.37 10.86 -18.81
C ARG A 198 12.66 10.84 -18.01
N ILE A 199 12.54 10.70 -16.71
CA ILE A 199 13.67 10.54 -15.81
C ILE A 199 13.90 9.04 -15.63
N LEU A 200 15.06 8.58 -16.08
CA LEU A 200 15.47 7.18 -15.92
C LEU A 200 15.96 6.93 -14.49
N VAL A 201 15.65 5.74 -13.97
CA VAL A 201 15.86 5.32 -12.58
C VAL A 201 17.06 4.38 -12.42
N ASP A 202 17.74 4.10 -13.53
CA ASP A 202 18.79 3.09 -13.71
C ASP A 202 19.97 3.65 -14.54
N THR A 203 20.21 4.95 -14.47
CA THR A 203 21.31 5.58 -15.23
C THR A 203 22.69 5.18 -14.71
N GLN A 204 23.70 5.28 -15.59
CA GLN A 204 25.11 5.13 -15.19
C GLN A 204 25.50 6.20 -14.14
N GLU A 205 24.90 7.38 -14.19
CA GLU A 205 25.11 8.44 -13.20
C GLU A 205 24.58 8.03 -11.82
N LEU A 206 23.35 7.50 -11.74
CA LEU A 206 22.78 6.92 -10.51
C LEU A 206 23.67 5.81 -9.95
N SER A 207 24.13 4.93 -10.83
CA SER A 207 25.00 3.81 -10.50
C SER A 207 26.37 4.25 -9.99
N SER A 208 26.96 5.29 -10.58
CA SER A 208 28.28 5.80 -10.20
C SER A 208 28.25 6.75 -9.00
N THR A 209 27.09 7.33 -8.66
CA THR A 209 26.95 8.31 -7.57
C THR A 209 26.11 7.77 -6.40
N LEU A 210 24.79 7.70 -6.56
CA LEU A 210 23.83 7.33 -5.51
C LEU A 210 24.16 5.94 -4.95
N PHE A 211 24.17 4.91 -5.81
CA PHE A 211 24.31 3.51 -5.40
C PHE A 211 25.69 3.18 -4.82
N LYS A 212 26.74 3.87 -5.27
CA LYS A 212 28.09 3.71 -4.70
C LYS A 212 28.28 4.43 -3.37
N SER A 213 27.43 5.41 -3.03
CA SER A 213 27.58 6.19 -1.81
C SER A 213 27.41 5.34 -0.54
N ALA A 214 28.23 5.59 0.48
CA ALA A 214 28.08 4.95 1.78
C ALA A 214 26.73 5.26 2.45
N TYR A 215 26.15 6.43 2.18
CA TYR A 215 24.85 6.83 2.71
C TYR A 215 23.70 6.01 2.13
N PHE A 216 23.70 5.80 0.81
CA PHE A 216 22.70 4.95 0.17
C PHE A 216 22.87 3.50 0.57
N LYS A 217 24.10 2.96 0.60
CA LYS A 217 24.36 1.59 1.07
C LYS A 217 23.85 1.37 2.50
N ALA A 218 24.11 2.32 3.41
CA ALA A 218 23.62 2.25 4.78
C ALA A 218 22.09 2.39 4.89
N PHE A 219 21.45 3.17 4.01
CA PHE A 219 19.99 3.28 3.92
C PHE A 219 19.35 2.01 3.33
N ALA A 220 19.98 1.44 2.30
CA ALA A 220 19.52 0.26 1.57
C ALA A 220 19.68 -1.03 2.38
N GLU A 221 20.56 -1.03 3.36
CA GLU A 221 20.81 -2.17 4.25
C GLU A 221 19.50 -2.70 4.85
N GLY A 222 19.22 -3.98 4.58
CA GLY A 222 18.05 -4.67 5.10
C GLY A 222 16.74 -4.34 4.38
N LYS A 223 16.73 -3.49 3.35
CA LYS A 223 15.54 -3.26 2.51
C LYS A 223 15.36 -4.36 1.47
N LEU A 224 14.15 -4.44 0.92
CA LEU A 224 13.83 -5.25 -0.25
C LEU A 224 13.86 -4.41 -1.53
N PRO A 225 14.02 -5.04 -2.73
CA PRO A 225 14.12 -4.32 -4.01
C PRO A 225 13.04 -3.26 -4.22
N TYR A 226 11.76 -3.59 -4.10
CA TYR A 226 10.65 -2.61 -4.26
C TYR A 226 10.71 -1.43 -3.28
N GLN A 227 11.27 -1.62 -2.07
CA GLN A 227 11.46 -0.52 -1.12
C GLN A 227 12.57 0.42 -1.58
N LEU A 228 13.60 -0.13 -2.24
CA LEU A 228 14.67 0.65 -2.85
C LEU A 228 14.15 1.40 -4.06
N ASP A 229 13.36 0.77 -4.92
CA ASP A 229 12.77 1.42 -6.10
C ASP A 229 11.89 2.61 -5.69
N ASN A 230 11.03 2.42 -4.70
CA ASN A 230 10.22 3.50 -4.13
C ASN A 230 11.09 4.63 -3.55
N ALA A 231 12.22 4.29 -2.92
CA ALA A 231 13.13 5.30 -2.37
C ALA A 231 13.93 6.04 -3.45
N VAL A 232 14.34 5.36 -4.52
CA VAL A 232 15.02 5.97 -5.66
C VAL A 232 14.07 6.92 -6.39
N MET A 233 12.84 6.51 -6.65
CA MET A 233 11.81 7.39 -7.22
C MET A 233 11.55 8.60 -6.33
N ALA A 234 11.42 8.40 -5.01
CA ALA A 234 11.23 9.51 -4.07
C ALA A 234 12.41 10.49 -4.05
N PHE A 235 13.64 9.98 -4.13
CA PHE A 235 14.85 10.78 -4.19
C PHE A 235 14.95 11.56 -5.50
N LEU A 236 14.60 10.95 -6.63
CA LEU A 236 14.56 11.60 -7.94
C LEU A 236 13.49 12.70 -7.99
N ALA A 237 12.29 12.43 -7.47
CA ALA A 237 11.23 13.44 -7.35
C ALA A 237 11.68 14.62 -6.48
N TYR A 238 12.36 14.34 -5.36
CA TYR A 238 12.98 15.36 -4.52
C TYR A 238 14.01 16.22 -5.28
N LEU A 239 14.89 15.61 -6.08
CA LEU A 239 15.85 16.35 -6.90
C LEU A 239 15.15 17.24 -7.94
N GLN A 240 14.04 16.79 -8.54
CA GLN A 240 13.27 17.64 -9.47
C GLN A 240 12.64 18.83 -8.78
N VAL A 241 12.14 18.65 -7.55
CA VAL A 241 11.68 19.77 -6.74
C VAL A 241 12.82 20.78 -6.53
N LEU A 242 14.02 20.34 -6.17
CA LEU A 242 15.17 21.26 -6.00
C LEU A 242 15.47 22.03 -7.29
N ARG A 243 15.52 21.35 -8.44
CA ARG A 243 15.75 21.99 -9.75
C ARG A 243 14.70 23.04 -10.04
N SER A 244 13.43 22.72 -9.81
CA SER A 244 12.33 23.66 -10.04
C SER A 244 12.38 24.90 -9.13
N MET A 245 13.11 24.84 -8.01
CA MET A 245 13.29 25.93 -7.05
C MET A 245 14.65 26.64 -7.21
N ASP A 246 15.39 26.39 -8.29
CA ASP A 246 16.73 26.91 -8.54
C ASP A 246 17.74 26.57 -7.41
N LEU A 247 17.50 25.44 -6.72
CA LEU A 247 18.38 24.92 -5.69
C LEU A 247 19.32 23.86 -6.28
N SER A 248 20.52 23.74 -5.70
CA SER A 248 21.49 22.72 -6.09
C SER A 248 20.91 21.31 -5.96
N ALA A 249 20.69 20.67 -7.12
CA ALA A 249 20.32 19.27 -7.25
C ALA A 249 21.53 18.35 -7.44
N ASP A 250 22.73 18.78 -7.01
CA ASP A 250 23.94 17.96 -7.07
C ASP A 250 23.78 16.67 -6.24
N TRP A 251 24.06 15.53 -6.87
CA TRP A 251 23.89 14.22 -6.28
C TRP A 251 24.78 13.99 -5.06
N LYS A 252 26.06 14.39 -5.15
CA LYS A 252 27.05 14.15 -4.08
C LYS A 252 26.72 14.94 -2.82
N GLN A 253 26.14 16.13 -2.98
CA GLN A 253 25.65 16.94 -1.88
C GLN A 253 24.37 16.35 -1.29
N ASN A 254 23.40 16.03 -2.13
CA ASN A 254 22.06 15.65 -1.69
C ASN A 254 21.99 14.23 -1.14
N VAL A 255 22.82 13.28 -1.58
CA VAL A 255 22.83 11.91 -1.06
C VAL A 255 23.13 11.81 0.45
N LYS A 256 23.82 12.81 1.01
CA LYS A 256 24.10 12.91 2.45
C LYS A 256 22.83 13.02 3.29
N ILE A 257 21.73 13.51 2.72
CA ILE A 257 20.46 13.66 3.43
C ILE A 257 19.90 12.31 3.91
N LEU A 258 20.28 11.21 3.23
CA LEU A 258 19.90 9.85 3.58
C LEU A 258 20.46 9.39 4.94
N LYS A 259 21.53 10.04 5.44
CA LYS A 259 22.24 9.71 6.71
C LYS A 259 21.32 9.65 7.94
N GLY A 260 20.10 10.16 7.88
CA GLY A 260 19.13 10.09 8.99
C GLY A 260 17.79 9.43 8.66
N LEU A 261 17.61 8.85 7.47
CA LEU A 261 16.36 8.17 7.11
C LEU A 261 16.28 6.73 7.63
N LYS A 262 17.44 6.08 7.86
CA LYS A 262 17.53 4.66 8.30
C LYS A 262 16.63 4.33 9.50
N ASN A 263 16.51 5.25 10.46
CA ASN A 263 15.82 5.02 11.74
C ASN A 263 14.57 5.90 11.96
N LYS A 264 14.29 6.86 11.07
CA LYS A 264 13.21 7.85 11.27
C LYS A 264 12.04 7.71 10.30
N THR A 265 12.22 7.01 9.18
CA THR A 265 11.16 6.87 8.17
C THR A 265 10.39 5.58 8.39
N VAL A 266 9.71 5.48 9.54
CA VAL A 266 8.77 4.40 9.78
C VAL A 266 7.47 4.76 9.06
N LEU A 267 7.23 4.09 7.93
CA LEU A 267 5.95 4.17 7.24
C LEU A 267 4.98 3.27 7.98
N GLN A 268 4.11 3.88 8.79
CA GLN A 268 3.11 3.13 9.56
C GLN A 268 2.30 2.23 8.64
N GLY A 269 2.14 0.96 9.03
CA GLY A 269 1.40 -0.02 8.25
C GLY A 269 2.08 -0.52 6.97
N ARG A 270 3.38 -0.26 6.77
CA ARG A 270 4.17 -0.79 5.65
C ARG A 270 5.35 -1.60 6.20
N GLN A 271 5.15 -2.90 6.38
CA GLN A 271 6.10 -3.83 7.00
C GLN A 271 6.65 -3.30 8.34
N HIS A 272 5.75 -2.70 9.13
CA HIS A 272 6.09 -2.05 10.38
C HIS A 272 6.07 -3.09 11.51
N SER A 273 7.24 -3.40 12.07
CA SER A 273 7.34 -4.24 13.27
C SER A 273 7.03 -3.43 14.54
N VAL A 274 5.94 -3.78 15.23
CA VAL A 274 5.44 -3.05 16.41
C VAL A 274 5.46 -3.95 17.64
N LYS A 275 5.92 -3.44 18.79
CA LYS A 275 5.82 -4.15 20.08
C LYS A 275 4.43 -3.94 20.68
N VAL A 276 3.79 -5.03 21.13
CA VAL A 276 2.45 -4.96 21.73
C VAL A 276 2.49 -5.53 23.15
N PRO A 277 3.04 -4.79 24.13
CA PRO A 277 3.32 -5.30 25.47
C PRO A 277 2.07 -5.68 26.26
N VAL A 278 0.95 -5.02 25.99
CA VAL A 278 -0.34 -5.30 26.63
C VAL A 278 -0.90 -6.69 26.29
N VAL A 279 -0.49 -7.28 25.15
CA VAL A 279 -0.88 -8.65 24.75
C VAL A 279 0.25 -9.64 25.00
N PHE A 280 1.47 -9.31 24.54
CA PHE A 280 2.60 -10.26 24.48
C PHE A 280 3.75 -9.97 25.45
N GLY A 281 3.62 -8.98 26.32
CA GLY A 281 4.73 -8.50 27.16
C GLY A 281 5.87 -7.87 26.32
N SER A 282 7.04 -7.69 26.94
CA SER A 282 8.14 -6.89 26.35
C SER A 282 8.91 -7.56 25.19
N PHE A 283 8.55 -8.78 24.79
CA PHE A 283 9.42 -9.66 24.01
C PHE A 283 8.99 -9.90 22.56
N ARG A 284 7.68 -9.90 22.24
CA ARG A 284 7.17 -10.24 20.90
C ARG A 284 6.78 -8.99 20.11
N GLN A 285 7.07 -9.02 18.82
CA GLN A 285 6.67 -7.99 17.85
C GLN A 285 5.61 -8.55 16.91
N VAL A 286 4.72 -7.68 16.47
CA VAL A 286 3.75 -7.93 15.41
C VAL A 286 4.25 -7.23 14.15
N LEU A 287 4.35 -7.94 13.04
CA LEU A 287 4.58 -7.31 11.74
C LEU A 287 3.24 -6.81 11.22
N VAL A 288 3.15 -5.51 10.94
CA VAL A 288 1.91 -4.85 10.52
C VAL A 288 2.07 -4.34 9.10
N ASP A 289 1.22 -4.80 8.19
CA ASP A 289 1.29 -4.41 6.77
C ASP A 289 -0.09 -4.32 6.10
N GLY A 290 -0.34 -3.22 5.38
CA GLY A 290 -1.60 -2.95 4.68
C GLY A 290 -1.74 -3.59 3.30
N ALA A 291 -1.04 -4.70 2.98
CA ALA A 291 -1.25 -5.46 1.76
C ALA A 291 -2.72 -5.91 1.63
N HIS A 292 -3.29 -5.70 0.45
CA HIS A 292 -4.73 -5.93 0.18
C HIS A 292 -5.02 -6.33 -1.29
N ASN A 293 -3.98 -6.61 -2.08
CA ASN A 293 -4.05 -7.14 -3.44
C ASN A 293 -2.94 -8.18 -3.64
N GLU A 294 -2.97 -8.92 -4.75
CA GLU A 294 -2.05 -10.03 -4.99
C GLU A 294 -0.58 -9.62 -5.04
N ASP A 295 -0.27 -8.50 -5.71
CA ASP A 295 1.10 -7.98 -5.84
C ASP A 295 1.66 -7.53 -4.47
N ALA A 296 0.82 -6.90 -3.65
CA ALA A 296 1.19 -6.54 -2.28
C ALA A 296 1.34 -7.79 -1.38
N ALA A 297 0.54 -8.85 -1.62
CA ALA A 297 0.67 -10.12 -0.92
C ALA A 297 2.00 -10.83 -1.24
N ASP A 298 2.39 -10.87 -2.52
CA ASP A 298 3.70 -11.38 -2.95
C ASP A 298 4.85 -10.60 -2.28
N THR A 299 4.72 -9.27 -2.28
CA THR A 299 5.67 -8.36 -1.63
C THR A 299 5.80 -8.63 -0.12
N LEU A 300 4.67 -8.85 0.57
CA LEU A 300 4.65 -9.17 2.00
C LEU A 300 5.23 -10.57 2.28
N ARG A 301 4.88 -11.57 1.47
CA ARG A 301 5.46 -12.92 1.57
C ARG A 301 6.97 -12.87 1.48
N ASP A 302 7.52 -12.13 0.52
CA ASP A 302 8.96 -12.05 0.32
C ASP A 302 9.67 -11.36 1.49
N TYR A 303 9.00 -10.39 2.13
CA TYR A 303 9.46 -9.78 3.38
C TYR A 303 9.46 -10.78 4.54
N VAL A 304 8.36 -11.50 4.74
CA VAL A 304 8.25 -12.53 5.78
C VAL A 304 9.33 -13.61 5.58
N LYS A 305 9.52 -14.08 4.35
CA LYS A 305 10.56 -15.05 3.98
C LYS A 305 11.96 -14.54 4.30
N LYS A 306 12.28 -13.29 3.96
CA LYS A 306 13.62 -12.73 4.18
C LYS A 306 13.90 -12.40 5.66
N LYS A 307 12.87 -12.00 6.41
CA LYS A 307 13.05 -11.37 7.74
C LYS A 307 12.64 -12.23 8.91
N LEU A 308 11.66 -13.11 8.73
CA LEU A 308 11.04 -13.87 9.81
C LEU A 308 11.33 -15.38 9.70
N GLU A 309 11.28 -15.94 8.50
CA GLU A 309 11.56 -17.38 8.31
C GLU A 309 12.97 -17.77 8.78
N GLY A 310 13.06 -18.89 9.49
CA GLY A 310 14.31 -19.42 10.04
C GLY A 310 14.86 -18.65 11.26
N ARG A 311 14.13 -17.65 11.79
CA ARG A 311 14.53 -16.89 12.98
C ARG A 311 13.52 -17.05 14.11
N PRO A 312 13.95 -17.15 15.37
CA PRO A 312 13.00 -17.25 16.47
C PRO A 312 12.26 -15.91 16.67
N PRO A 313 10.94 -15.94 16.97
CA PRO A 313 10.16 -14.72 17.23
C PRO A 313 10.59 -13.99 18.51
N SER A 314 11.29 -14.66 19.43
CA SER A 314 11.97 -14.01 20.55
C SER A 314 13.16 -14.84 21.02
N LYS A 315 14.13 -14.20 21.71
CA LYS A 315 15.28 -14.89 22.33
C LYS A 315 14.90 -15.93 23.41
N LYS A 316 13.64 -15.94 23.87
CA LYS A 316 13.14 -16.90 24.86
C LYS A 316 12.63 -18.21 24.24
N TYR A 317 12.37 -18.24 22.93
CA TYR A 317 11.86 -19.43 22.27
C TYR A 317 13.02 -20.16 21.59
N GLU A 318 13.38 -21.34 22.11
CA GLU A 318 14.52 -22.14 21.65
C GLU A 318 14.10 -23.36 20.79
N SER A 319 12.82 -23.75 20.79
CA SER A 319 12.34 -24.93 20.07
C SER A 319 11.51 -24.61 18.82
N VAL A 320 11.92 -25.18 17.69
CA VAL A 320 11.23 -25.18 16.39
C VAL A 320 10.10 -26.21 16.36
N ASP A 321 9.18 -26.09 15.39
CA ASP A 321 8.22 -27.15 15.08
C ASP A 321 8.92 -28.43 14.58
N SER A 322 8.16 -29.52 14.38
CA SER A 322 8.67 -30.80 13.85
C SER A 322 9.35 -30.70 12.48
N ASN A 323 9.21 -29.58 11.76
CA ASN A 323 9.78 -29.32 10.44
C ASN A 323 10.96 -28.33 10.49
N GLY A 324 11.43 -27.93 11.68
CA GLY A 324 12.56 -27.02 11.84
C GLY A 324 12.27 -25.57 11.45
N LYS A 325 11.00 -25.16 11.34
CA LYS A 325 10.59 -23.78 11.00
C LYS A 325 9.73 -23.18 12.10
N TRP A 326 9.65 -21.85 12.10
CA TRP A 326 8.73 -21.12 12.98
C TRP A 326 7.47 -20.83 12.17
N PRO A 327 6.29 -21.30 12.59
CA PRO A 327 5.06 -21.04 11.86
C PRO A 327 4.75 -19.54 11.86
N ILE A 328 4.04 -19.10 10.82
CA ILE A 328 3.50 -17.75 10.76
C ILE A 328 2.03 -17.80 11.20
N THR A 329 1.65 -16.94 12.14
CA THR A 329 0.25 -16.67 12.46
C THR A 329 -0.19 -15.40 11.75
N TRP A 330 -1.04 -15.57 10.76
CA TRP A 330 -1.62 -14.48 9.99
C TRP A 330 -2.90 -13.98 10.67
N VAL A 331 -2.94 -12.70 11.04
CA VAL A 331 -4.15 -12.01 11.52
C VAL A 331 -4.69 -11.19 10.35
N ILE A 332 -5.81 -11.63 9.77
CA ILE A 332 -6.29 -11.10 8.49
C ILE A 332 -7.73 -10.61 8.57
N ALA A 333 -7.97 -9.43 8.00
CA ALA A 333 -9.29 -8.95 7.59
C ALA A 333 -9.18 -8.40 6.17
N MET A 334 -10.20 -8.64 5.34
CA MET A 334 -10.24 -8.14 3.96
C MET A 334 -11.52 -7.34 3.71
N THR A 335 -11.47 -6.37 2.80
CA THR A 335 -12.65 -5.61 2.37
C THR A 335 -13.53 -6.47 1.47
N GLU A 336 -14.85 -6.36 1.59
CA GLU A 336 -15.82 -6.97 0.66
C GLU A 336 -15.55 -6.53 -0.79
N GLY A 337 -15.83 -7.43 -1.74
CA GLY A 337 -15.58 -7.19 -3.16
C GLY A 337 -14.12 -7.38 -3.61
N ARG A 338 -13.20 -7.70 -2.69
CA ARG A 338 -11.85 -8.19 -3.03
C ARG A 338 -11.86 -9.71 -3.24
N ASP A 339 -10.84 -10.24 -3.91
CA ASP A 339 -10.63 -11.68 -4.08
C ASP A 339 -9.75 -12.24 -2.93
N PRO A 340 -10.35 -12.81 -1.86
CA PRO A 340 -9.59 -13.41 -0.78
C PRO A 340 -8.82 -14.66 -1.22
N ARG A 341 -9.32 -15.40 -2.22
CA ARG A 341 -8.69 -16.64 -2.67
C ARG A 341 -7.37 -16.33 -3.36
N ALA A 342 -7.36 -15.34 -4.25
CA ALA A 342 -6.15 -14.90 -4.94
C ALA A 342 -5.12 -14.32 -3.95
N PHE A 343 -5.55 -13.48 -3.01
CA PHE A 343 -4.69 -12.91 -1.97
C PHE A 343 -4.06 -13.99 -1.05
N LEU A 344 -4.88 -14.86 -0.46
CA LEU A 344 -4.42 -15.87 0.50
C LEU A 344 -3.52 -16.93 -0.14
N ARG A 345 -3.75 -17.28 -1.42
CA ARG A 345 -2.90 -18.22 -2.16
C ARG A 345 -1.45 -17.74 -2.24
N LYS A 346 -1.21 -16.43 -2.27
CA LYS A 346 0.15 -15.87 -2.27
C LYS A 346 0.84 -15.98 -0.91
N LEU A 347 0.08 -15.96 0.19
CA LEU A 347 0.62 -15.86 1.55
C LEU A 347 0.77 -17.21 2.25
N LEU A 348 -0.28 -18.03 2.26
CA LEU A 348 -0.39 -19.18 3.16
C LEU A 348 0.56 -20.32 2.76
N LYS A 349 1.31 -20.86 3.74
CA LYS A 349 2.24 -22.00 3.60
C LYS A 349 1.89 -23.17 4.51
N PRO A 350 2.41 -24.40 4.24
CA PRO A 350 2.19 -25.55 5.12
C PRO A 350 2.59 -25.28 6.56
N GLY A 351 1.69 -25.58 7.49
CA GLY A 351 1.88 -25.34 8.93
C GLY A 351 1.62 -23.90 9.42
N ASP A 352 1.20 -22.98 8.55
CA ASP A 352 0.76 -21.65 8.99
C ASP A 352 -0.50 -21.70 9.84
N ASN A 353 -0.67 -20.67 10.68
CA ASN A 353 -1.89 -20.42 11.43
C ASN A 353 -2.60 -19.19 10.89
N ILE A 354 -3.94 -19.14 11.00
CA ILE A 354 -4.73 -17.99 10.58
C ILE A 354 -5.79 -17.59 11.61
N ILE A 355 -5.81 -16.32 11.96
CA ILE A 355 -6.88 -15.68 12.70
C ILE A 355 -7.59 -14.74 11.74
N THR A 356 -8.84 -15.03 11.39
CA THR A 356 -9.64 -14.11 10.59
C THR A 356 -10.46 -13.20 11.50
N THR A 357 -10.54 -11.92 11.15
CA THR A 357 -11.23 -10.90 11.93
C THR A 357 -11.85 -9.85 11.01
N SER A 358 -12.47 -8.83 11.58
CA SER A 358 -13.06 -7.70 10.88
C SER A 358 -12.43 -6.39 11.34
N PHE A 359 -12.43 -5.40 10.46
CA PHE A 359 -12.13 -4.00 10.80
C PHE A 359 -13.43 -3.23 11.12
N ASN A 360 -13.29 -2.10 11.80
CA ASN A 360 -14.38 -1.22 12.23
C ASN A 360 -14.95 -0.39 11.06
N PRO A 361 -16.17 0.17 11.20
CA PRO A 361 -16.72 1.08 10.20
C PRO A 361 -15.75 2.24 9.93
N VAL A 362 -15.62 2.60 8.65
CA VAL A 362 -14.66 3.62 8.21
C VAL A 362 -15.36 4.97 8.10
N GLU A 363 -14.81 5.99 8.77
CA GLU A 363 -15.36 7.34 8.77
C GLU A 363 -15.37 7.94 7.35
N GLY A 364 -16.55 8.42 6.92
CA GLY A 364 -16.76 8.96 5.58
C GLY A 364 -16.68 7.92 4.45
N MET A 365 -16.70 6.62 4.76
CA MET A 365 -16.72 5.55 3.76
C MET A 365 -17.67 4.39 4.15
N PRO A 366 -18.98 4.64 4.36
CA PRO A 366 -19.93 3.61 4.83
C PRO A 366 -20.13 2.43 3.87
N TRP A 367 -19.74 2.57 2.60
CA TRP A 367 -19.76 1.49 1.61
C TRP A 367 -18.59 0.51 1.76
N VAL A 368 -17.54 0.88 2.50
CA VAL A 368 -16.41 -0.01 2.77
C VAL A 368 -16.78 -0.92 3.93
N LYS A 369 -16.97 -2.22 3.63
CA LYS A 369 -17.35 -3.24 4.61
C LYS A 369 -16.29 -4.33 4.69
N PRO A 370 -16.04 -4.92 5.88
CA PRO A 370 -15.19 -6.08 6.00
C PRO A 370 -15.93 -7.34 5.53
N LEU A 371 -15.21 -8.24 4.87
CA LEU A 371 -15.69 -9.59 4.60
C LEU A 371 -15.94 -10.33 5.92
N ASP A 372 -16.99 -11.16 5.96
CA ASP A 372 -17.28 -12.00 7.13
C ASP A 372 -16.05 -12.87 7.48
N PRO A 373 -15.53 -12.81 8.73
CA PRO A 373 -14.38 -13.60 9.16
C PRO A 373 -14.54 -15.10 8.94
N LYS A 374 -15.76 -15.65 9.06
CA LYS A 374 -16.04 -17.07 8.84
C LYS A 374 -15.90 -17.45 7.37
N VAL A 375 -16.38 -16.60 6.47
CA VAL A 375 -16.21 -16.78 5.01
C VAL A 375 -14.73 -16.69 4.64
N LEU A 376 -13.99 -15.73 5.21
CA LEU A 376 -12.56 -15.64 4.98
C LEU A 376 -11.81 -16.90 5.48
N LEU A 377 -12.22 -17.45 6.62
CA LEU A 377 -11.64 -18.68 7.17
C LEU A 377 -11.97 -19.91 6.30
N SER A 378 -13.19 -20.01 5.78
CA SER A 378 -13.57 -21.14 4.89
C SER A 378 -12.71 -21.13 3.63
N VAL A 379 -12.53 -19.97 3.00
CA VAL A 379 -11.63 -19.81 1.83
C VAL A 379 -10.19 -20.21 2.17
N ALA A 380 -9.69 -19.82 3.34
CA ALA A 380 -8.35 -20.20 3.79
C ALA A 380 -8.21 -21.72 3.96
N LYS A 381 -9.18 -22.38 4.59
CA LYS A 381 -9.20 -23.83 4.80
C LYS A 381 -9.38 -24.61 3.49
N GLU A 382 -10.19 -24.12 2.56
CA GLU A 382 -10.33 -24.70 1.22
C GLU A 382 -9.02 -24.67 0.45
N LEU A 383 -8.30 -23.55 0.49
CA LEU A 383 -7.01 -23.42 -0.16
C LEU A 383 -5.97 -24.34 0.48
N ARG A 384 -6.01 -24.45 1.82
CA ARG A 384 -4.98 -25.10 2.63
C ARG A 384 -5.61 -25.82 3.83
N PRO A 385 -6.06 -27.07 3.65
CA PRO A 385 -6.74 -27.83 4.71
C PRO A 385 -5.87 -28.10 5.95
N ASP A 386 -4.55 -28.02 5.80
CA ASP A 386 -3.57 -28.30 6.84
C ASP A 386 -3.35 -27.14 7.83
N ILE A 387 -3.85 -25.93 7.52
CA ILE A 387 -3.69 -24.77 8.41
C ILE A 387 -4.58 -24.90 9.65
N THR A 388 -4.08 -24.34 10.74
CA THR A 388 -4.90 -24.15 11.94
C THR A 388 -5.44 -22.72 11.96
N GLY A 389 -6.76 -22.57 12.03
CA GLY A 389 -7.33 -21.23 12.09
C GLY A 389 -8.65 -21.11 12.81
N LEU A 390 -8.93 -19.87 13.23
CA LEU A 390 -10.09 -19.47 14.01
C LEU A 390 -10.63 -18.13 13.48
N ALA A 391 -11.95 -18.03 13.38
CA ALA A 391 -12.63 -16.79 13.03
C ALA A 391 -13.07 -16.08 14.31
N ILE A 392 -12.72 -14.79 14.43
CA ILE A 392 -13.07 -13.98 15.59
C ILE A 392 -14.36 -13.21 15.26
N PRO A 393 -15.50 -13.56 15.89
CA PRO A 393 -16.79 -12.99 15.54
C PRO A 393 -16.99 -11.58 16.11
N LYS A 394 -16.29 -11.25 17.20
CA LYS A 394 -16.33 -9.93 17.84
C LYS A 394 -15.21 -9.06 17.27
N ARG A 395 -15.54 -7.83 16.90
CA ARG A 395 -14.54 -6.84 16.45
C ARG A 395 -13.52 -6.53 17.55
N GLY A 396 -12.34 -6.09 17.13
CA GLY A 396 -11.23 -5.71 18.00
C GLY A 396 -9.93 -6.38 17.57
N VAL A 397 -8.93 -5.57 17.25
CA VAL A 397 -7.62 -6.05 16.82
C VAL A 397 -6.90 -6.75 17.96
N TYR A 398 -6.93 -6.19 19.17
CA TYR A 398 -6.34 -6.81 20.34
C TYR A 398 -7.01 -8.13 20.72
N ARG A 399 -8.31 -8.28 20.44
CA ARG A 399 -9.00 -9.57 20.57
C ARG A 399 -8.41 -10.60 19.60
N ALA A 400 -8.24 -10.24 18.33
CA ALA A 400 -7.59 -11.11 17.36
C ALA A 400 -6.13 -11.44 17.72
N LEU A 401 -5.39 -10.48 18.30
CA LEU A 401 -4.02 -10.71 18.78
C LEU A 401 -3.96 -11.62 20.02
N CYS A 402 -4.92 -11.50 20.95
CA CYS A 402 -5.07 -12.43 22.07
C CYS A 402 -5.40 -13.84 21.58
N ALA A 403 -6.30 -14.00 20.59
CA ALA A 403 -6.52 -15.30 19.98
C ALA A 403 -5.25 -15.86 19.31
N ALA A 404 -4.51 -15.02 18.57
CA ALA A 404 -3.23 -15.40 17.96
C ALA A 404 -2.17 -15.83 18.99
N LYS A 405 -2.14 -15.16 20.15
CA LYS A 405 -1.25 -15.50 21.28
C LYS A 405 -1.46 -16.93 21.74
N TYR A 406 -2.71 -17.36 21.88
CA TYR A 406 -3.05 -18.70 22.37
C TYR A 406 -3.03 -19.76 21.28
N LEU A 407 -3.39 -19.40 20.04
CA LEU A 407 -3.40 -20.35 18.92
C LEU A 407 -1.99 -20.83 18.57
N SER A 408 -1.01 -19.92 18.61
CA SER A 408 0.40 -20.26 18.43
C SER A 408 1.31 -19.34 19.26
N PRO A 409 1.63 -19.74 20.50
CA PRO A 409 2.47 -18.96 21.42
C PRO A 409 3.86 -18.63 20.89
N SER A 410 4.38 -19.51 20.04
CA SER A 410 5.76 -19.45 19.54
C SER A 410 5.89 -19.02 18.08
N ALA A 411 4.80 -18.64 17.39
CA ALA A 411 4.84 -18.19 15.99
C ALA A 411 5.33 -16.75 15.82
N HIS A 412 5.69 -16.37 14.58
CA HIS A 412 5.65 -14.95 14.21
C HIS A 412 4.21 -14.50 14.00
N ILE A 413 3.89 -13.23 14.26
CA ILE A 413 2.54 -12.69 14.00
C ILE A 413 2.63 -11.64 12.91
N VAL A 414 1.80 -11.79 11.90
CA VAL A 414 1.66 -10.83 10.79
C VAL A 414 0.22 -10.39 10.70
N LEU A 415 -0.04 -9.09 10.89
CA LEU A 415 -1.35 -8.46 10.76
C LEU A 415 -1.46 -7.78 9.39
N THR A 416 -2.43 -8.20 8.57
CA THR A 416 -2.56 -7.75 7.18
C THR A 416 -3.96 -7.93 6.57
N GLY A 417 -4.09 -7.73 5.26
CA GLY A 417 -5.31 -7.94 4.45
C GLY A 417 -6.08 -6.67 4.14
N SER A 418 -5.93 -5.63 4.96
CA SER A 418 -6.63 -4.35 4.80
C SER A 418 -5.90 -3.23 5.52
N LEU A 419 -5.83 -2.06 4.88
CA LEU A 419 -5.37 -0.83 5.52
C LEU A 419 -6.27 -0.40 6.68
N TYR A 420 -7.56 -0.74 6.64
CA TYR A 420 -8.50 -0.39 7.70
C TYR A 420 -8.26 -1.20 8.97
N LEU A 421 -7.89 -2.49 8.83
CA LEU A 421 -7.45 -3.31 9.96
C LEU A 421 -6.16 -2.75 10.58
N VAL A 422 -5.25 -2.30 9.74
CA VAL A 422 -4.00 -1.67 10.19
C VAL A 422 -4.28 -0.35 10.89
N GLY A 423 -5.26 0.43 10.41
CA GLY A 423 -5.76 1.63 11.07
C GLY A 423 -6.33 1.34 12.45
N ASP A 424 -7.19 0.32 12.56
CA ASP A 424 -7.73 -0.13 13.85
C ASP A 424 -6.64 -0.58 14.81
N PHE A 425 -5.63 -1.29 14.29
CA PHE A 425 -4.47 -1.70 15.09
C PHE A 425 -3.80 -0.48 15.73
N PHE A 426 -3.52 0.56 14.96
CA PHE A 426 -2.85 1.75 15.48
C PHE A 426 -3.75 2.59 16.39
N ARG A 427 -5.07 2.66 16.14
CA ARG A 427 -6.04 3.28 17.08
C ARG A 427 -6.04 2.58 18.43
N GLU A 428 -6.27 1.27 18.44
CA GLU A 428 -6.25 0.48 19.69
C GLU A 428 -4.88 0.54 20.37
N HIS A 429 -3.79 0.59 19.58
CA HIS A 429 -2.45 0.69 20.11
C HIS A 429 -2.16 2.04 20.79
N GLN A 430 -2.63 3.13 20.20
CA GLN A 430 -2.50 4.47 20.78
C GLN A 430 -3.29 4.56 22.10
N VAL A 431 -4.56 4.16 22.11
CA VAL A 431 -5.41 4.13 23.31
C VAL A 431 -4.76 3.32 24.44
N ALA A 432 -4.13 2.19 24.09
CA ALA A 432 -3.41 1.36 25.05
C ALA A 432 -2.16 2.04 25.62
N GLN A 433 -1.41 2.78 24.81
CA GLN A 433 -0.23 3.52 25.26
C GLN A 433 -0.61 4.70 26.16
N GLU A 434 -1.78 5.30 25.93
CA GLU A 434 -2.32 6.39 26.75
C GLU A 434 -2.97 5.90 28.06
N GLY A 435 -3.06 4.58 28.26
CA GLY A 435 -3.66 3.98 29.46
C GLY A 435 -5.18 4.10 29.50
N LEU A 436 -5.82 4.33 28.36
CA LEU A 436 -7.26 4.59 28.22
C LEU A 436 -8.09 3.32 27.92
N LEU A 437 -7.49 2.13 28.08
CA LEU A 437 -8.25 0.87 28.08
C LEU A 437 -9.17 0.81 29.30
N ASN A 438 -10.26 0.05 29.23
CA ASN A 438 -11.33 -0.08 30.23
C ASN A 438 -12.45 0.98 30.11
N ASN A 439 -12.96 1.21 28.90
CA ASN A 439 -14.18 1.98 28.69
C ASN A 439 -15.16 1.19 27.78
N ALA A 440 -16.33 1.77 27.48
CA ALA A 440 -17.36 1.10 26.69
C ALA A 440 -16.90 0.76 25.25
N GLU A 441 -15.99 1.57 24.70
CA GLU A 441 -15.45 1.41 23.34
C GLU A 441 -14.26 0.43 23.31
N PHE A 442 -13.44 0.42 24.35
CA PHE A 442 -12.24 -0.40 24.51
C PHE A 442 -12.34 -1.25 25.79
N PRO A 443 -12.80 -2.52 25.68
CA PRO A 443 -12.97 -3.39 26.82
C PRO A 443 -11.63 -3.69 27.52
N SER A 444 -11.72 -4.15 28.77
CA SER A 444 -10.52 -4.52 29.53
C SER A 444 -9.71 -5.57 28.81
N ILE A 445 -8.42 -5.30 28.58
CA ILE A 445 -7.52 -6.25 27.92
C ILE A 445 -7.42 -7.57 28.69
N ARG A 446 -7.58 -7.56 30.02
CA ARG A 446 -7.61 -8.77 30.85
C ARG A 446 -8.82 -9.64 30.52
N GLN A 447 -10.00 -9.02 30.39
CA GLN A 447 -11.22 -9.74 30.02
C GLN A 447 -11.10 -10.30 28.60
N ILE A 448 -10.61 -9.51 27.65
CA ILE A 448 -10.38 -9.96 26.27
C ILE A 448 -9.41 -11.15 26.25
N ASP A 449 -8.31 -11.08 27.00
CA ASP A 449 -7.32 -12.15 27.05
C ASP A 449 -7.89 -13.45 27.64
N MET A 450 -8.73 -13.36 28.68
CA MET A 450 -9.43 -14.52 29.25
C MET A 450 -10.46 -15.10 28.28
N ASP A 451 -11.34 -14.27 27.70
CA ASP A 451 -12.35 -14.70 26.73
C ASP A 451 -11.72 -15.47 25.55
N GLU A 452 -10.62 -14.94 25.00
CA GLU A 452 -9.99 -15.51 23.82
C GLU A 452 -9.13 -16.73 24.16
N LYS A 453 -8.60 -16.81 25.39
CA LYS A 453 -7.98 -18.05 25.87
C LYS A 453 -8.99 -19.19 25.88
N GLU A 454 -10.14 -18.99 26.53
CA GLU A 454 -11.20 -20.00 26.61
C GLU A 454 -11.71 -20.39 25.22
N ARG A 455 -11.93 -19.40 24.34
CA ARG A 455 -12.36 -19.64 22.95
C ARG A 455 -11.36 -20.51 22.18
N VAL A 456 -10.07 -20.19 22.26
CA VAL A 456 -9.04 -20.94 21.53
C VAL A 456 -8.88 -22.34 22.10
N GLU A 457 -8.89 -22.50 23.42
CA GLU A 457 -8.82 -23.81 24.08
C GLU A 457 -10.01 -24.69 23.67
N ALA A 458 -11.23 -24.15 23.67
CA ALA A 458 -12.42 -24.87 23.19
C ALA A 458 -12.29 -25.32 21.72
N ALA A 459 -11.85 -24.42 20.83
CA ALA A 459 -11.68 -24.74 19.41
C ALA A 459 -10.56 -25.77 19.14
N LEU A 460 -9.51 -25.78 19.95
CA LEU A 460 -8.45 -26.80 19.86
C LEU A 460 -8.93 -28.16 20.38
N LEU A 461 -9.74 -28.19 21.45
CA LEU A 461 -10.34 -29.42 21.98
C LEU A 461 -11.32 -30.04 20.99
N GLU A 462 -12.17 -29.24 20.36
CA GLU A 462 -13.12 -29.69 19.32
C GLU A 462 -12.38 -30.39 18.16
N LYS A 463 -11.28 -29.79 17.69
CA LYS A 463 -10.42 -30.42 16.65
C LYS A 463 -9.78 -31.73 17.07
N VAL A 464 -9.39 -31.86 18.34
CA VAL A 464 -8.83 -33.12 18.86
C VAL A 464 -9.92 -34.19 18.87
N ALA A 465 -11.15 -33.84 19.27
CA ALA A 465 -12.30 -34.74 19.25
C ALA A 465 -12.69 -35.16 17.82
N GLU A 466 -12.69 -34.22 16.86
CA GLU A 466 -12.94 -34.51 15.44
C GLU A 466 -11.91 -35.52 14.90
N ARG A 467 -10.61 -35.30 15.15
CA ARG A 467 -9.56 -36.24 14.72
C ARG A 467 -9.68 -37.61 15.39
N GLN A 468 -9.98 -37.65 16.69
CA GLN A 468 -10.20 -38.90 17.40
C GLN A 468 -11.40 -39.67 16.85
N SER A 469 -12.50 -38.99 16.53
CA SER A 469 -13.66 -39.64 15.91
C SER A 469 -13.40 -40.10 14.48
N GLU A 470 -12.62 -39.38 13.67
CA GLU A 470 -12.17 -39.84 12.36
C GLU A 470 -11.23 -41.05 12.45
N ASP A 471 -10.30 -41.06 13.41
CA ASP A 471 -9.36 -42.16 13.63
C ASP A 471 -10.08 -43.38 14.21
N ASP A 472 -11.04 -43.21 15.11
CA ASP A 472 -11.89 -44.28 15.65
C ASP A 472 -12.78 -44.87 14.54
N ASN A 473 -13.30 -44.03 13.63
CA ASN A 473 -14.09 -44.50 12.49
C ASN A 473 -13.22 -45.24 11.46
N LYS A 474 -11.99 -44.76 11.19
CA LYS A 474 -11.00 -45.49 10.36
C LYS A 474 -10.54 -46.79 11.01
N GLN A 475 -10.37 -46.83 12.33
CA GLN A 475 -10.03 -48.04 13.07
C GLN A 475 -11.19 -49.04 13.11
N ALA A 476 -12.44 -48.57 13.24
CA ALA A 476 -13.64 -49.40 13.18
C ALA A 476 -13.81 -50.09 11.81
N ILE A 477 -13.40 -49.44 10.72
CA ILE A 477 -13.41 -50.00 9.35
C ILE A 477 -12.24 -50.99 9.12
N SER A 478 -11.17 -50.91 9.92
CA SER A 478 -9.96 -51.76 9.76
C SER A 478 -9.90 -53.00 10.69
N ARG A 479 -10.88 -53.20 11.58
CA ARG A 479 -10.94 -54.40 12.41
C ARG A 479 -11.66 -55.53 11.65
N PRO A 480 -11.07 -56.73 11.50
CA PRO A 480 -11.81 -57.89 11.02
C PRO A 480 -12.80 -58.29 12.12
N VAL A 481 -14.04 -57.82 12.02
CA VAL A 481 -15.12 -58.22 12.92
C VAL A 481 -15.53 -59.65 12.56
N ARG A 482 -14.95 -60.63 13.26
CA ARG A 482 -15.58 -61.93 13.46
C ARG A 482 -16.65 -61.78 14.53
N ILE A 483 -17.87 -61.41 14.15
CA ILE A 483 -19.04 -61.61 15.01
C ILE A 483 -20.22 -62.00 14.12
N GLY A 484 -20.69 -63.24 14.29
CA GLY A 484 -22.01 -63.63 13.83
C GLY A 484 -23.06 -62.86 14.62
N VAL A 485 -23.77 -61.96 13.93
CA VAL A 485 -24.98 -61.32 14.44
C VAL A 485 -26.04 -61.47 13.36
N LYS A 486 -27.13 -62.18 13.68
CA LYS A 486 -28.36 -62.15 12.89
C LYS A 486 -28.93 -60.74 12.97
N ILE A 487 -28.72 -59.95 11.92
CA ILE A 487 -29.40 -58.66 11.76
C ILE A 487 -30.79 -58.95 11.23
N ARG A 488 -31.83 -58.58 12.00
CA ARG A 488 -33.19 -58.44 11.46
C ARG A 488 -33.18 -57.21 10.55
N GLU A 489 -33.25 -57.43 9.24
CA GLU A 489 -33.45 -56.36 8.26
C GLU A 489 -34.78 -55.67 8.52
N SER A 490 -34.79 -54.32 8.54
CA SER A 490 -36.02 -53.54 8.62
C SER A 490 -36.83 -53.70 7.33
N GLU A 491 -38.16 -53.61 7.41
CA GLU A 491 -39.05 -53.61 6.24
C GLU A 491 -38.62 -52.58 5.17
N GLU A 492 -38.09 -51.43 5.58
CA GLU A 492 -37.61 -50.36 4.68
C GLU A 492 -36.40 -50.79 3.85
N ALA A 493 -35.47 -51.57 4.42
CA ALA A 493 -34.31 -52.09 3.68
C ALA A 493 -34.72 -53.15 2.64
N LYS A 494 -35.79 -53.91 2.91
CA LYS A 494 -36.35 -54.86 1.95
C LYS A 494 -37.07 -54.15 0.80
N GLN A 495 -37.82 -53.09 1.10
CA GLN A 495 -38.47 -52.25 0.09
C GLN A 495 -37.44 -51.59 -0.84
N LEU A 496 -36.38 -51.00 -0.28
CA LEU A 496 -35.31 -50.39 -1.07
C LEU A 496 -34.57 -51.40 -1.95
N ARG A 497 -34.36 -52.63 -1.48
CA ARG A 497 -33.74 -53.68 -2.31
C ARG A 497 -34.64 -54.12 -3.46
N LEU A 498 -35.93 -54.29 -3.22
CA LEU A 498 -36.89 -54.64 -4.28
C LEU A 498 -36.96 -53.54 -5.34
N GLU A 499 -36.89 -52.26 -4.94
CA GLU A 499 -36.86 -51.13 -5.88
C GLU A 499 -35.55 -51.10 -6.70
N ILE A 500 -34.40 -51.37 -6.08
CA ILE A 500 -33.11 -51.46 -6.78
C ILE A 500 -33.11 -52.64 -7.77
N GLU A 501 -33.61 -53.80 -7.37
CA GLU A 501 -33.65 -55.00 -8.22
C GLU A 501 -34.59 -54.80 -9.42
N ARG A 502 -35.72 -54.12 -9.21
CA ARG A 502 -36.63 -53.70 -10.29
C ARG A 502 -35.95 -52.72 -11.26
N LEU A 503 -35.20 -51.74 -10.75
CA LEU A 503 -34.47 -50.77 -11.57
C LEU A 503 -33.32 -51.44 -12.34
N GLU A 504 -32.65 -52.43 -11.74
CA GLU A 504 -31.61 -53.22 -12.41
C GLU A 504 -32.17 -54.13 -13.52
N GLU A 505 -33.37 -54.70 -13.33
CA GLU A 505 -34.09 -55.41 -14.39
C GLU A 505 -34.54 -54.48 -15.51
N GLU A 506 -35.07 -53.30 -15.18
CA GLU A 506 -35.38 -52.26 -16.18
C GLU A 506 -34.11 -51.87 -16.96
N MET A 507 -32.98 -51.64 -16.28
CA MET A 507 -31.70 -51.31 -16.94
C MET A 507 -31.16 -52.45 -17.81
N LYS A 508 -31.34 -53.71 -17.41
CA LYS A 508 -30.99 -54.88 -18.25
C LYS A 508 -31.88 -54.99 -19.49
N SER A 509 -33.14 -54.58 -19.41
CA SER A 509 -34.04 -54.52 -20.57
C SER A 509 -33.65 -53.43 -21.59
N PHE A 510 -32.88 -52.42 -21.16
CA PHE A 510 -32.33 -51.35 -22.00
C PHE A 510 -30.94 -51.65 -22.61
N GLY A 511 -30.39 -52.86 -22.43
CA GLY A 511 -29.30 -53.38 -23.27
C GLY A 511 -27.89 -52.80 -23.06
N PHE A 512 -27.52 -52.40 -21.84
CA PHE A 512 -26.14 -51.98 -21.52
C PHE A 512 -25.37 -53.09 -20.79
N GLY A 513 -24.39 -53.68 -21.48
CA GLY A 513 -23.48 -54.70 -20.92
C GLY A 513 -22.28 -54.10 -20.15
N GLU A 514 -21.81 -54.85 -19.16
CA GLU A 514 -20.78 -54.51 -18.17
C GLU A 514 -19.43 -54.08 -18.77
N PHE A 515 -18.82 -53.01 -18.23
CA PHE A 515 -17.43 -52.61 -18.48
C PHE A 515 -16.56 -52.81 -17.24
N THR A 516 -15.52 -53.62 -17.34
CA THR A 516 -14.44 -53.78 -16.34
C THR A 516 -13.25 -52.87 -16.67
N PRO A 517 -12.57 -52.25 -15.69
CA PRO A 517 -11.53 -51.26 -15.96
C PRO A 517 -10.14 -51.91 -16.11
N GLN A 518 -9.44 -51.64 -17.21
CA GLN A 518 -7.99 -51.87 -17.34
C GLN A 518 -7.22 -50.56 -17.51
N SER A 519 -6.01 -50.58 -16.95
CA SER A 519 -5.00 -49.52 -16.78
C SER A 519 -4.64 -48.71 -18.03
N THR A 520 -4.48 -47.40 -17.87
CA THR A 520 -3.98 -46.47 -18.89
C THR A 520 -2.47 -46.21 -18.77
N PRO A 521 -1.72 -46.26 -19.89
CA PRO A 521 -0.53 -45.45 -20.11
C PRO A 521 -0.78 -44.27 -21.06
N SER A 522 0.06 -43.26 -20.92
CA SER A 522 0.07 -41.90 -21.48
C SER A 522 0.03 -41.75 -23.01
N LEU A 523 -0.61 -40.67 -23.51
CA LEU A 523 -0.44 -40.14 -24.88
C LEU A 523 -0.31 -38.58 -24.90
N PRO A 524 0.43 -38.00 -25.88
CA PRO A 524 0.71 -36.56 -26.03
C PRO A 524 -0.35 -35.82 -26.90
N PRO A 525 -0.28 -34.47 -27.08
CA PRO A 525 -1.46 -33.65 -27.32
C PRO A 525 -1.82 -33.51 -28.80
N ALA A 526 -3.13 -33.42 -29.10
CA ALA A 526 -3.65 -33.05 -30.42
C ALA A 526 -4.61 -31.85 -30.33
N LYS A 527 -4.51 -31.02 -31.36
CA LYS A 527 -5.10 -29.69 -31.57
C LYS A 527 -6.63 -29.68 -31.54
N VAL A 528 -7.20 -28.61 -30.98
CA VAL A 528 -8.65 -28.33 -31.00
C VAL A 528 -8.92 -27.16 -31.96
N THR A 529 -9.76 -27.42 -32.96
CA THR A 529 -10.46 -26.43 -33.78
C THR A 529 -11.92 -26.39 -33.33
N PHE A 530 -12.48 -25.20 -33.12
CA PHE A 530 -13.89 -25.00 -32.72
C PHE A 530 -14.76 -24.64 -33.93
N PRO A 531 -15.97 -25.24 -34.08
CA PRO A 531 -16.98 -24.74 -35.00
C PRO A 531 -18.03 -23.86 -34.30
N GLU A 532 -18.62 -23.01 -35.14
CA GLU A 532 -19.49 -21.87 -34.90
C GLU A 532 -20.85 -22.20 -34.29
N SER A 533 -21.39 -21.24 -33.52
CA SER A 533 -22.72 -21.26 -32.92
C SER A 533 -23.81 -20.81 -33.91
N VAL A 534 -24.86 -21.60 -34.07
CA VAL A 534 -26.07 -21.29 -34.83
C VAL A 534 -27.09 -20.60 -33.91
N GLU A 535 -27.66 -19.50 -34.42
CA GLU A 535 -28.70 -18.65 -33.82
C GLU A 535 -30.06 -19.36 -33.65
N SER A 536 -30.81 -18.95 -32.62
CA SER A 536 -32.27 -19.14 -32.56
C SER A 536 -32.98 -17.81 -32.31
N THR A 537 -33.86 -17.48 -33.24
CA THR A 537 -34.71 -16.29 -33.39
C THR A 537 -35.87 -16.18 -32.38
N VAL A 538 -36.32 -14.95 -32.07
CA VAL A 538 -37.72 -14.42 -32.15
C VAL A 538 -37.75 -12.95 -31.63
N PRO A 539 -38.67 -12.06 -32.12
CA PRO A 539 -38.32 -10.72 -32.60
C PRO A 539 -38.91 -9.54 -31.80
N ILE A 540 -38.31 -8.34 -31.94
CA ILE A 540 -38.98 -7.06 -31.66
C ILE A 540 -38.67 -6.08 -32.81
N ARG A 541 -39.74 -5.53 -33.40
CA ARG A 541 -39.75 -4.58 -34.52
C ARG A 541 -39.12 -3.21 -34.15
N PRO A 542 -38.41 -2.55 -35.08
CA PRO A 542 -38.07 -1.14 -34.98
C PRO A 542 -39.02 -0.25 -35.81
N THR A 543 -39.29 0.95 -35.31
CA THR A 543 -39.98 2.04 -36.01
C THR A 543 -39.00 2.89 -36.80
N ASN A 544 -39.30 3.08 -38.09
CA ASN A 544 -38.63 4.01 -39.01
C ASN A 544 -38.70 5.48 -38.58
N ARG A 545 -37.64 6.24 -38.86
CA ARG A 545 -37.70 7.57 -39.52
C ARG A 545 -36.32 8.03 -40.03
N THR A 546 -36.14 7.87 -41.34
CA THR A 546 -35.49 8.73 -42.36
C THR A 546 -34.81 10.04 -41.92
N PHE A 547 -33.59 10.32 -42.43
CA PHE A 547 -33.36 11.31 -43.52
C PHE A 547 -31.92 11.29 -44.11
N ASP A 548 -31.89 11.55 -45.42
CA ASP A 548 -30.82 11.75 -46.43
C ASP A 548 -29.77 12.83 -46.03
N SER A 549 -28.52 12.95 -46.51
CA SER A 549 -28.04 12.94 -47.91
C SER A 549 -26.51 13.16 -48.04
N ARG A 550 -25.93 12.58 -49.13
CA ARG A 550 -24.87 13.05 -50.08
C ARG A 550 -23.56 13.67 -49.50
N THR A 551 -22.35 13.27 -49.92
CA THR A 551 -21.78 13.46 -51.27
C THR A 551 -20.54 12.58 -51.51
N SER A 552 -20.39 12.12 -52.76
CA SER A 552 -19.28 11.40 -53.41
C SER A 552 -18.08 12.29 -53.78
N VAL A 553 -16.87 11.72 -53.95
CA VAL A 553 -16.03 11.71 -55.18
C VAL A 553 -14.81 10.80 -54.96
N ALA A 554 -14.42 10.05 -56.00
CA ALA A 554 -13.32 9.08 -56.02
C ALA A 554 -12.33 9.33 -57.19
N PHE A 555 -11.14 8.70 -57.08
CA PHE A 555 -10.13 8.29 -58.08
C PHE A 555 -9.06 9.31 -58.58
N PRO A 556 -7.89 8.85 -59.12
CA PRO A 556 -7.46 7.46 -59.43
C PRO A 556 -6.02 7.03 -59.02
N ASP A 557 -5.83 5.71 -59.12
CA ASP A 557 -4.59 4.92 -59.14
C ASP A 557 -3.59 5.26 -60.28
N ARG A 558 -2.32 4.87 -60.08
CA ARG A 558 -1.41 4.48 -61.16
C ARG A 558 -0.65 3.19 -60.85
N GLN A 559 -0.73 2.28 -61.82
CA GLN A 559 -0.12 0.96 -61.98
C GLN A 559 1.41 0.98 -62.15
N ILE A 560 2.11 -0.01 -61.56
CA ILE A 560 2.78 -1.20 -62.14
C ILE A 560 4.10 -0.95 -62.90
N ASP A 561 5.20 -1.48 -62.35
CA ASP A 561 6.11 -2.51 -62.94
C ASP A 561 7.34 -2.61 -62.01
N GLY A 562 8.01 -3.72 -61.74
CA GLY A 562 7.97 -5.09 -62.24
C GLY A 562 9.17 -5.84 -61.64
N SER A 563 8.99 -7.16 -61.50
CA SER A 563 9.99 -8.25 -61.49
C SER A 563 11.11 -8.35 -60.43
N GLU A 564 10.99 -9.45 -59.67
CA GLU A 564 11.98 -10.52 -59.45
C GLU A 564 13.09 -10.40 -58.37
N GLY A 565 13.02 -11.33 -57.41
CA GLY A 565 14.13 -12.29 -57.25
C GLY A 565 14.90 -12.31 -55.92
N ASN A 566 14.64 -13.35 -55.13
CA ASN A 566 15.54 -14.06 -54.19
C ASN A 566 16.03 -13.39 -52.88
N ALA A 567 15.67 -14.06 -51.77
CA ALA A 567 16.25 -13.97 -50.42
C ALA A 567 17.75 -14.41 -50.37
N PRO A 568 18.48 -14.41 -49.22
CA PRO A 568 18.21 -13.87 -47.88
C PRO A 568 19.33 -12.94 -47.34
N ALA A 569 19.01 -11.92 -46.53
CA ALA A 569 20.02 -11.08 -45.89
C ALA A 569 20.40 -11.59 -44.49
N ARG A 570 21.65 -12.08 -44.38
CA ARG A 570 22.44 -12.10 -43.15
C ARG A 570 22.88 -10.67 -42.81
N ASN A 571 22.88 -10.34 -41.52
CA ASN A 571 23.53 -9.18 -40.90
C ASN A 571 24.98 -9.00 -41.41
N PRO A 572 25.53 -7.76 -41.52
CA PRO A 572 25.98 -7.08 -40.31
C PRO A 572 26.03 -5.52 -40.31
N LEU A 573 25.90 -4.95 -39.10
CA LEU A 573 26.62 -3.80 -38.52
C LEU A 573 27.38 -2.86 -39.49
N ILE A 574 26.92 -1.61 -39.68
CA ILE A 574 27.80 -0.44 -39.86
C ILE A 574 27.21 0.83 -39.22
N ARG A 575 28.06 1.44 -38.39
CA ARG A 575 28.23 2.85 -37.99
C ARG A 575 27.33 3.90 -38.67
N TYR A 576 26.65 4.71 -37.87
CA TYR A 576 26.13 6.00 -38.33
C TYR A 576 27.25 7.04 -38.40
N HIS A 577 27.38 7.62 -39.59
CA HIS A 577 28.11 8.84 -39.89
C HIS A 577 27.44 10.06 -39.24
N GLU A 578 28.25 10.96 -38.69
CA GLU A 578 27.91 12.37 -38.51
C GLU A 578 27.56 12.99 -39.88
N VAL A 579 26.37 13.57 -40.01
CA VAL A 579 26.07 14.56 -41.05
C VAL A 579 25.17 15.66 -40.46
N ASP A 580 25.75 16.86 -40.52
CA ASP A 580 25.25 18.23 -40.56
C ASP A 580 23.81 18.60 -40.16
N ARG A 581 23.77 19.59 -39.25
CA ARG A 581 22.60 20.40 -38.88
C ARG A 581 22.25 21.39 -40.00
N PRO A 582 20.97 21.54 -40.39
CA PRO A 582 20.55 22.72 -41.12
C PRO A 582 20.27 23.89 -40.15
N LYS A 583 20.86 25.04 -40.47
CA LYS A 583 20.50 26.36 -39.93
C LYS A 583 19.08 26.71 -40.38
N VAL A 584 18.25 27.18 -39.45
CA VAL A 584 16.97 27.84 -39.76
C VAL A 584 17.09 29.30 -39.37
N GLU A 585 17.04 30.17 -40.37
CA GLU A 585 16.91 31.63 -40.25
C GLU A 585 15.43 31.99 -40.08
N TYR A 586 15.12 32.94 -39.20
CA TYR A 586 13.81 33.56 -39.08
C TYR A 586 13.87 34.98 -39.68
N PRO A 587 12.87 35.42 -40.46
CA PRO A 587 12.82 36.80 -40.96
C PRO A 587 12.37 37.77 -39.85
N ALA A 588 12.97 38.96 -39.89
CA ALA A 588 12.58 40.13 -39.11
C ALA A 588 11.42 40.86 -39.81
N GLU A 589 10.41 41.28 -39.03
CA GLU A 589 9.50 42.35 -39.42
C GLU A 589 9.60 43.49 -38.39
N GLU A 590 9.89 44.68 -38.92
CA GLU A 590 9.94 45.97 -38.25
C GLU A 590 8.53 46.55 -38.10
N HIS A 591 8.23 47.20 -36.97
CA HIS A 591 7.52 48.48 -36.99
C HIS A 591 7.81 49.31 -35.71
N ASN A 592 8.48 50.45 -35.96
CA ASN A 592 8.56 51.72 -35.22
C ASN A 592 7.24 52.12 -34.49
N VAL A 593 7.15 52.98 -33.45
CA VAL A 593 8.02 53.86 -32.65
C VAL A 593 7.15 54.42 -31.50
N ARG A 594 7.69 54.58 -30.29
CA ARG A 594 7.66 55.85 -29.52
C ARG A 594 8.53 55.78 -28.27
N SER A 595 9.56 56.59 -28.31
CA SER A 595 10.56 56.95 -27.30
C SER A 595 9.98 57.71 -26.12
N GLN A 596 10.51 57.47 -24.91
CA GLN A 596 10.92 58.56 -24.00
C GLN A 596 11.96 58.08 -22.97
N ASP A 597 13.13 58.68 -23.13
CA ASP A 597 14.16 59.11 -22.17
C ASP A 597 14.99 58.14 -21.30
N PHE A 598 16.27 58.15 -21.68
CA PHE A 598 17.49 57.74 -20.99
C PHE A 598 17.72 58.46 -19.65
N ARG A 599 18.35 57.74 -18.71
CA ARG A 599 19.62 58.15 -18.11
C ARG A 599 20.34 56.94 -17.49
N ALA A 600 21.53 56.67 -18.01
CA ALA A 600 22.50 55.72 -17.51
C ALA A 600 23.31 56.32 -16.35
N PHE A 601 23.80 55.50 -15.42
CA PHE A 601 25.14 55.68 -14.82
C PHE A 601 25.70 54.37 -14.24
N ASP A 602 27.01 54.22 -14.45
CA ASP A 602 27.93 53.09 -14.32
C ASP A 602 28.35 52.80 -12.85
N PRO A 603 28.86 51.59 -12.51
CA PRO A 603 29.15 51.15 -11.14
C PRO A 603 30.64 51.24 -10.78
N LYS A 604 30.94 51.56 -9.51
CA LYS A 604 32.06 51.01 -8.71
C LYS A 604 32.22 51.69 -7.35
N SER A 605 32.75 50.91 -6.40
CA SER A 605 33.39 51.31 -5.12
C SER A 605 32.42 51.64 -3.96
N VAL A 606 32.67 51.37 -2.67
CA VAL A 606 33.79 50.76 -1.93
C VAL A 606 33.36 50.58 -0.45
N THR A 607 33.88 49.52 0.19
CA THR A 607 34.14 49.29 1.63
C THR A 607 33.09 49.35 2.74
N ALA A 608 33.30 48.42 3.68
CA ALA A 608 32.75 48.29 5.02
C ALA A 608 33.16 49.40 6.00
N THR A 609 32.29 49.70 6.96
CA THR A 609 32.67 50.05 8.34
C THR A 609 31.49 49.89 9.32
N ASN A 610 31.80 49.27 10.45
CA ASN A 610 31.01 49.29 11.69
C ASN A 610 30.96 50.73 12.25
N PHE A 611 29.87 51.12 12.92
CA PHE A 611 29.90 51.78 14.25
C PHE A 611 28.52 51.81 14.90
N ALA A 612 28.54 51.75 16.24
CA ALA A 612 27.42 51.61 17.14
C ALA A 612 27.08 52.92 17.88
N LYS A 613 25.84 53.01 18.41
CA LYS A 613 25.33 53.89 19.50
C LYS A 613 25.34 55.40 19.18
N SER A 614 24.41 56.27 19.59
CA SER A 614 23.42 56.42 20.69
C SER A 614 22.34 57.43 20.21
N SER A 615 21.12 57.59 20.74
CA SER A 615 20.79 58.18 22.06
C SER A 615 19.26 58.25 22.28
N LEU A 616 18.82 57.96 23.51
CA LEU A 616 17.50 58.26 24.15
C LEU A 616 17.45 59.74 24.63
N PRO A 617 16.27 60.31 25.02
CA PRO A 617 15.66 60.16 26.39
C PRO A 617 14.09 60.08 26.32
N GLU A 618 13.26 59.73 27.33
CA GLU A 618 13.16 60.03 28.78
C GLU A 618 12.36 58.90 29.51
N ARG A 619 12.85 58.33 30.64
CA ARG A 619 12.46 58.52 32.08
C ARG A 619 10.97 58.34 32.44
N SER A 620 10.54 57.70 33.54
CA SER A 620 11.14 56.85 34.60
C SER A 620 10.05 56.44 35.62
N SER A 621 10.36 55.44 36.48
CA SER A 621 9.81 55.14 37.83
C SER A 621 8.73 54.04 37.94
N TYR A 622 8.72 53.10 38.90
CA TYR A 622 9.59 52.74 40.04
C TYR A 622 9.18 51.32 40.54
N LYS A 623 10.11 50.60 41.21
CA LYS A 623 10.04 49.49 42.22
C LYS A 623 8.69 48.76 42.46
N GLY A 624 8.58 47.44 42.69
CA GLY A 624 9.44 46.44 43.31
C GLY A 624 8.58 45.53 44.21
N GLU A 625 9.08 44.32 44.49
CA GLU A 625 8.68 43.37 45.56
C GLU A 625 7.78 42.14 45.30
N LYS A 626 8.19 41.10 46.03
CA LYS A 626 7.81 39.68 46.11
C LYS A 626 6.45 39.47 46.78
N ARG A 627 5.79 38.32 46.50
CA ARG A 627 5.10 37.46 47.49
C ARG A 627 4.70 36.12 46.83
N VAL A 628 5.19 34.96 47.30
CA VAL A 628 4.76 34.12 48.46
C VAL A 628 3.73 33.05 48.06
N ARG A 629 4.14 31.79 48.28
CA ARG A 629 3.28 30.60 48.42
C ARG A 629 2.33 30.77 49.60
N ALA A 630 1.06 30.39 49.43
CA ALA A 630 0.19 30.04 50.54
C ALA A 630 -0.74 28.87 50.17
N THR A 631 -1.04 28.11 51.21
CA THR A 631 -1.60 26.76 51.32
C THR A 631 -3.11 26.74 51.62
N LYS A 632 -3.69 25.52 51.54
CA LYS A 632 -4.92 24.99 52.19
C LYS A 632 -6.26 25.40 51.54
N SER A 633 -7.19 24.48 51.27
CA SER A 633 -7.95 23.76 52.32
C SER A 633 -8.37 22.32 51.98
N SER A 634 -8.69 21.63 53.06
CA SER A 634 -8.95 20.21 53.29
C SER A 634 -10.44 19.91 53.45
N HIS A 635 -10.87 18.68 53.10
CA HIS A 635 -11.95 17.98 53.81
C HIS A 635 -11.61 16.48 54.01
N THR A 636 -11.99 16.01 55.19
CA THR A 636 -11.56 14.83 55.95
C THR A 636 -12.57 13.68 55.90
N LEU A 637 -12.08 12.43 56.03
CA LEU A 637 -12.66 11.24 56.72
C LEU A 637 -11.93 9.99 56.18
N SER A 638 -11.55 8.93 56.89
CA SER A 638 -11.19 8.66 58.28
C SER A 638 -10.65 7.22 58.35
N LYS A 639 -9.55 7.03 59.08
CA LYS A 639 -9.15 5.86 59.90
C LYS A 639 -8.73 4.50 59.30
N SER A 640 -7.66 4.03 59.96
CA SER A 640 -7.16 2.65 60.20
C SER A 640 -6.30 2.02 59.09
N GLY A 641 -5.12 1.44 59.35
CA GLY A 641 -4.33 1.25 60.56
C GLY A 641 -3.05 0.46 60.24
N HIS A 642 -2.08 0.53 61.16
CA HIS A 642 -0.93 -0.39 61.39
C HIS A 642 0.19 -0.50 60.33
N ILE A 643 1.38 0.04 60.63
CA ILE A 643 2.55 -0.61 61.30
C ILE A 643 3.25 -1.64 60.38
N ASN A 644 4.42 -1.29 59.83
CA ASN A 644 5.72 -1.76 60.33
C ASN A 644 6.91 -1.15 59.59
N ASP A 645 7.88 -0.70 60.39
CA ASP A 645 9.24 -0.39 60.03
C ASP A 645 9.99 -1.60 59.45
N SER A 646 10.97 -1.37 58.59
CA SER A 646 12.37 -1.68 58.94
C SER A 646 13.34 -1.37 57.79
N GLU A 647 14.50 -0.93 58.26
CA GLU A 647 15.67 -0.44 57.57
C GLU A 647 16.36 -1.49 56.67
N GLY A 648 17.15 -1.02 55.71
CA GLY A 648 18.03 -1.90 54.94
C GLY A 648 18.95 -1.19 53.95
N ARG A 649 19.97 -0.48 54.47
CA ARG A 649 21.15 -0.02 53.70
C ARG A 649 21.71 -1.14 52.80
N LYS A 650 22.12 -0.80 51.58
CA LYS A 650 23.50 -1.05 51.08
C LYS A 650 23.81 -0.33 49.76
N LYS A 651 24.82 0.54 49.83
CA LYS A 651 25.64 1.03 48.71
C LYS A 651 26.35 -0.16 48.05
N THR A 652 26.53 -0.18 46.73
CA THR A 652 27.85 0.05 46.07
C THR A 652 27.90 -0.28 44.57
N LYS A 653 28.60 0.62 43.88
CA LYS A 653 29.60 0.42 42.80
C LYS A 653 29.15 0.04 41.38
N PHE A 654 29.20 1.09 40.55
CA PHE A 654 29.68 1.09 39.17
C PHE A 654 30.92 0.22 38.95
N VAL A 655 30.89 -0.62 37.91
CA VAL A 655 32.08 -1.13 37.22
C VAL A 655 31.85 -0.97 35.72
N LYS A 656 32.59 -0.03 35.11
CA LYS A 656 32.84 0.03 33.66
C LYS A 656 33.70 -1.17 33.28
N LYS A 657 33.30 -1.94 32.27
CA LYS A 657 34.16 -2.92 31.62
C LYS A 657 34.23 -2.63 30.11
N GLN A 658 35.37 -2.07 29.70
CA GLN A 658 35.87 -2.15 28.32
C GLN A 658 36.28 -3.61 28.03
N ARG A 659 35.99 -4.08 26.82
CA ARG A 659 36.70 -5.13 26.07
C ARG A 659 36.05 -5.17 24.66
N SER A 660 36.74 -4.71 23.63
CA SER A 660 37.86 -5.31 22.89
C SER A 660 37.37 -6.01 21.62
N SER A 661 37.89 -5.50 20.51
CA SER A 661 37.79 -5.92 19.13
C SER A 661 38.05 -7.40 18.88
N SER A 662 37.21 -8.03 18.07
CA SER A 662 37.63 -9.05 17.09
C SER A 662 36.63 -9.06 15.93
N ALA A 663 37.13 -8.75 14.73
CA ALA A 663 36.41 -8.87 13.47
C ALA A 663 36.77 -10.23 12.84
N PRO A 664 35.84 -10.90 12.14
CA PRO A 664 36.20 -11.85 11.12
C PRO A 664 35.98 -11.26 9.71
N ALA A 665 36.82 -11.77 8.81
CA ALA A 665 37.13 -11.36 7.46
C ALA A 665 35.95 -11.29 6.48
N GLY A 666 36.19 -10.52 5.42
CA GLY A 666 35.27 -10.21 4.33
C GLY A 666 34.84 -11.43 3.50
N GLY A 667 33.57 -11.38 3.10
CA GLY A 667 33.07 -12.03 1.90
C GLY A 667 32.54 -10.94 0.97
N GLU A 668 33.28 -10.68 -0.10
CA GLU A 668 32.83 -9.85 -1.22
C GLU A 668 31.69 -10.58 -1.92
N TYR A 669 30.49 -9.99 -1.92
CA TYR A 669 29.41 -10.40 -2.81
C TYR A 669 29.21 -9.31 -3.86
N MET A 670 29.76 -9.56 -5.05
CA MET A 670 29.47 -8.77 -6.24
C MET A 670 28.00 -8.96 -6.62
N PHE A 671 27.27 -7.84 -6.73
CA PHE A 671 25.94 -7.79 -7.32
C PHE A 671 26.08 -7.88 -8.84
N HIS A 672 25.80 -9.05 -9.42
CA HIS A 672 25.63 -9.19 -10.86
C HIS A 672 24.20 -8.76 -11.24
N TYR A 673 24.10 -7.64 -11.97
CA TYR A 673 22.96 -7.38 -12.84
C TYR A 673 23.18 -8.18 -14.13
N PRO A 674 22.17 -8.86 -14.69
CA PRO A 674 22.31 -9.52 -15.98
C PRO A 674 22.48 -8.46 -17.06
N GLU A 675 23.62 -8.47 -17.74
CA GLU A 675 23.77 -7.84 -19.04
C GLU A 675 22.88 -8.61 -20.02
N SER A 676 21.85 -7.94 -20.55
CA SER A 676 21.02 -8.48 -21.63
C SER A 676 21.72 -8.31 -22.97
N VAL A 677 21.75 -9.39 -23.74
CA VAL A 677 21.92 -9.39 -25.20
C VAL A 677 20.69 -8.78 -25.86
#